data_AF-A0A3B4UMR8-F1
#
_entry.id   AF-A0A3B4UMR8-F1
#
_cell.length_a   1.000
_cell.length_b   1.000
_cell.length_c   1.000
_cell.angle_alpha   90.00
_cell.angle_beta   90.00
_cell.angle_gamma   90.00
#
_symmetry.space_group_name_H-M   'P 1'
#
loop_
_entity.id
_entity.type
_entity.pdbx_description
1 polymer ?
#
loop_
_entity_poly.entity_id
_entity_poly.type
_entity_poly.pdbx_seq_one_letter_code
_entity_poly.pdbx_strand_id
1 'polypeptide(L)'
;MVAVQTSPNSSPSAEWICCLDKRPSERSGEDVDIILTRLREVKAFQRFPSPLLLQICACAFYECLEKGITLFRQGDIGTSWYAVLSGSLDVKVSETANHQDAVTICSLGIGTAFGESILDNTPRHATIVSRETSELLRIEQREFKSLWEKYRQSLAGLLAPPYGAMESGSNNDKKLQRAGKVLRNAILSRAPHMIRDRKYHLKTYRQCCVGTELVDWLVLQSACVLTRSHAVGMWQALLEEGVLNHVDQELGFQDKYLFYRFLDDEEEDTPLPSEEEKRESEEELPETILFLAQIGPDALLRMILRKSPGQRTGDDLEIIYDELLHIKALAHLSNTVKRELASVVIFESHAKAGTVLFNQGEEGTSWYIIQKGSVNVVIYGKGVVCTLHEGDDFGKLALVTDSPRAASIVLREDNCHFLRVDKEDFNRILRDVEANTVRLKEHEQAVLVLEKSPRTSTLGSIKYTVISGTPEKILEHFLETMRMDIHHNPAVDDFVLMHCVFMPNSQMCPLLMAQYPFCLYSERLEYALNSKRRALILALRWANAHTYLLQEEPAAVSFLEELYGSLSNDSRMLRALKDLVPDLEKIVKLQSDVATYILYFSLIFALFLVLLKVYCSDHTYTTIRIAVSASGREVIGAVADKLGTTDELLLVHLSAAGEKQMLKPNDVSVFSTLGINGRLFACPRDQLNSLTPLPEQEGPSAGSMSTFELMSSKDLAYQMTMFDWELFSCVHEHELLYHTFGRQSFRRTTANLDLFLRRFNQVQLWVVTEVCLCGQLSKRVQLLKKFIKIAAHCREFKNLNSFFAIIMGMSNPAVSRLSQTWEKLPTKFKKFYAEFESMMDPSRNHRSYRLTVTKLEPPIIPFMPLLLKDMTFTHEGNKTFIDNMVNFEKMRIIANTIRQVRHCRSQPFNPDICQPNKNQAEVRGYVRKLCVIDNQRALTQLSYRLEPRRT
;
A
#
# COMPACT_ATOMS: atom_id res chain seq x y z
N MET A 1 7.67 0.78 -8.03
CA MET A 1 8.15 -0.48 -7.40
C MET A 1 8.52 -0.18 -5.95
N VAL A 2 8.02 -0.97 -5.00
CA VAL A 2 8.23 -0.78 -3.55
C VAL A 2 9.63 -1.26 -3.19
N ALA A 3 10.62 -0.36 -3.16
CA ALA A 3 11.91 -0.67 -2.54
C ALA A 3 11.72 -0.72 -1.01
N VAL A 4 12.22 -1.79 -0.37
CA VAL A 4 12.22 -1.95 1.09
C VAL A 4 13.15 -0.91 1.69
N GLN A 5 12.58 0.13 2.30
CA GLN A 5 13.30 1.21 2.96
C GLN A 5 13.92 0.71 4.27
N THR A 6 15.21 0.97 4.48
CA THR A 6 15.86 0.93 5.80
C THR A 6 16.25 2.33 6.30
N SER A 7 15.81 3.40 5.61
CA SER A 7 16.01 4.78 6.01
C SER A 7 14.81 5.64 5.59
N PRO A 8 14.35 6.60 6.43
CA PRO A 8 13.18 7.43 6.12
C PRO A 8 13.40 8.45 4.98
N ASN A 9 14.64 8.64 4.49
CA ASN A 9 14.97 9.77 3.60
C ASN A 9 15.61 9.42 2.24
N SER A 10 15.77 8.16 1.85
CA SER A 10 16.37 7.83 0.55
C SER A 10 15.57 6.76 -0.17
N SER A 11 14.54 7.22 -0.90
CA SER A 11 13.79 6.41 -1.86
C SER A 11 14.15 6.85 -3.28
N PRO A 12 14.07 5.97 -4.30
CA PRO A 12 14.04 6.41 -5.70
C PRO A 12 12.82 7.31 -6.00
N SER A 13 11.77 7.29 -5.16
CA SER A 13 10.67 8.25 -5.19
C SER A 13 11.02 9.64 -4.62
N ALA A 14 12.21 9.85 -4.04
CA ALA A 14 12.70 11.15 -3.59
C ALA A 14 13.83 11.70 -4.47
N GLU A 15 14.43 10.88 -5.34
CA GLU A 15 15.55 11.31 -6.19
C GLU A 15 15.12 12.42 -7.17
N TRP A 16 13.94 12.30 -7.80
CA TRP A 16 13.39 13.35 -8.66
C TRP A 16 13.01 14.63 -7.89
N ILE A 17 12.67 14.53 -6.60
CA ILE A 17 12.42 15.69 -5.74
C ILE A 17 13.73 16.43 -5.50
N CYS A 18 14.81 15.71 -5.15
CA CYS A 18 16.15 16.28 -5.05
C CYS A 18 16.60 16.95 -6.36
N CYS A 19 16.22 16.39 -7.52
CA CYS A 19 16.46 17.03 -8.82
C CYS A 19 15.66 18.33 -9.01
N LEU A 20 14.42 18.40 -8.50
CA LEU A 20 13.59 19.62 -8.55
C LEU A 20 14.01 20.67 -7.52
N ASP A 21 14.60 20.27 -6.40
CA ASP A 21 15.17 21.19 -5.39
C ASP A 21 16.40 21.95 -5.93
N LYS A 22 17.12 21.37 -6.91
CA LYS A 22 18.15 22.09 -7.65
C LYS A 22 17.52 23.25 -8.43
N ARG A 23 18.20 24.41 -8.40
CA ARG A 23 17.78 25.56 -9.20
C ARG A 23 17.77 25.17 -10.69
N PRO A 24 16.86 25.72 -11.51
CA PRO A 24 16.81 25.43 -12.96
C PRO A 24 18.18 25.53 -13.67
N SER A 25 19.01 26.50 -13.29
CA SER A 25 20.36 26.70 -13.85
C SER A 25 21.40 25.65 -13.47
N GLU A 26 21.13 24.86 -12.43
CA GLU A 26 22.05 23.86 -11.85
C GLU A 26 21.67 22.42 -12.23
N ARG A 27 20.59 22.23 -13.01
CA ARG A 27 20.12 20.90 -13.42
C ARG A 27 20.98 20.33 -14.54
N SER A 28 21.41 19.08 -14.37
CA SER A 28 22.07 18.30 -15.41
C SER A 28 21.05 17.62 -16.34
N GLY A 29 21.52 17.09 -17.48
CA GLY A 29 20.66 16.28 -18.36
C GLY A 29 20.08 15.04 -17.68
N GLU A 30 20.85 14.42 -16.78
CA GLU A 30 20.38 13.27 -15.98
C GLU A 30 19.28 13.66 -14.99
N ASP A 31 19.40 14.84 -14.36
CA ASP A 31 18.34 15.37 -13.48
C ASP A 31 17.02 15.55 -14.23
N VAL A 32 17.08 16.09 -15.46
CA VAL A 32 15.91 16.29 -16.31
C VAL A 32 15.29 14.95 -16.72
N ASP A 33 16.10 13.95 -17.04
CA ASP A 33 15.61 12.61 -17.40
C ASP A 33 14.91 11.89 -16.23
N ILE A 34 15.43 12.05 -15.01
CA ILE A 34 14.83 11.51 -13.79
C ILE A 34 13.46 12.18 -13.54
N ILE A 35 13.39 13.52 -13.62
CA ILE A 35 12.14 14.27 -13.46
C ILE A 35 11.13 13.88 -14.56
N LEU A 36 11.57 13.78 -15.81
CA LEU A 36 10.74 13.43 -16.95
C LEU A 36 10.09 12.05 -16.79
N THR A 37 10.88 11.08 -16.32
CA THR A 37 10.40 9.72 -16.06
C THR A 37 9.23 9.75 -15.08
N ARG A 38 9.32 10.59 -14.04
CA ARG A 38 8.25 10.74 -13.05
C ARG A 38 7.04 11.52 -13.57
N LEU A 39 7.25 12.65 -14.24
CA LEU A 39 6.13 13.46 -14.75
C LEU A 39 5.30 12.71 -15.81
N ARG A 40 5.90 11.82 -16.60
CA ARG A 40 5.17 10.95 -17.54
C ARG A 40 4.19 9.99 -16.87
N GLU A 41 4.39 9.66 -15.60
CA GLU A 41 3.46 8.80 -14.85
C GLU A 41 2.20 9.56 -14.40
N VAL A 42 2.24 10.90 -14.40
CA VAL A 42 1.09 11.74 -14.01
C VAL A 42 0.15 11.89 -15.20
N LYS A 43 -1.11 11.49 -15.02
CA LYS A 43 -2.15 11.45 -16.08
C LYS A 43 -2.31 12.78 -16.84
N ALA A 44 -2.19 13.91 -16.15
CA ALA A 44 -2.28 15.24 -16.74
C ALA A 44 -1.16 15.54 -17.75
N PHE A 45 0.03 14.98 -17.51
CA PHE A 45 1.24 15.21 -18.30
C PHE A 45 1.43 14.14 -19.38
N GLN A 46 0.75 12.99 -19.31
CA GLN A 46 0.81 11.92 -20.32
C GLN A 46 0.45 12.39 -21.73
N ARG A 47 -0.44 13.37 -21.85
CA ARG A 47 -0.89 13.90 -23.14
C ARG A 47 0.10 14.90 -23.76
N PHE A 48 1.11 15.33 -23.02
CA PHE A 48 2.04 16.36 -23.49
C PHE A 48 3.14 15.79 -24.38
N PRO A 49 3.46 16.46 -25.49
CA PRO A 49 4.61 16.09 -26.31
C PRO A 49 5.91 16.10 -25.49
N SER A 50 6.81 15.15 -25.75
CA SER A 50 8.11 15.07 -25.06
C SER A 50 8.88 16.40 -25.03
N PRO A 51 8.91 17.23 -26.10
CA PRO A 51 9.56 18.54 -26.04
C PRO A 51 8.97 19.51 -25.00
N LEU A 52 7.64 19.49 -24.81
CA LEU A 52 6.96 20.32 -23.80
C LEU A 52 7.31 19.83 -22.39
N LEU A 53 7.27 18.52 -22.15
CA LEU A 53 7.62 17.94 -20.85
C LEU A 53 9.07 18.22 -20.46
N LEU A 54 10.01 18.12 -21.40
CA LEU A 54 11.41 18.44 -21.15
C LEU A 54 11.59 19.91 -20.72
N GLN A 55 10.86 20.84 -21.34
CA GLN A 55 10.91 22.25 -20.96
C GLN A 55 10.28 22.48 -19.58
N ILE A 56 9.18 21.79 -19.25
CA ILE A 56 8.60 21.81 -17.91
C ILE A 56 9.61 21.29 -16.88
N CYS A 57 10.26 20.14 -17.14
CA CYS A 57 11.29 19.57 -16.26
C CYS A 57 12.47 20.52 -16.03
N ALA A 58 12.81 21.34 -17.03
CA ALA A 58 13.91 22.29 -16.94
C ALA A 58 13.58 23.52 -16.07
N CYS A 59 12.31 23.95 -15.99
CA CYS A 59 11.94 25.21 -15.32
C CYS A 59 11.02 25.06 -14.09
N ALA A 60 10.42 23.89 -13.86
CA ALA A 60 9.46 23.71 -12.78
C ALA A 60 10.13 23.60 -11.40
N PHE A 61 9.41 23.98 -10.36
CA PHE A 61 9.79 23.86 -8.95
C PHE A 61 8.89 22.85 -8.25
N TYR A 62 9.41 22.22 -7.20
CA TYR A 62 8.65 21.39 -6.29
C TYR A 62 8.16 22.22 -5.09
N GLU A 63 6.91 22.01 -4.67
CA GLU A 63 6.33 22.69 -3.53
C GLU A 63 5.51 21.72 -2.68
N CYS A 64 5.84 21.58 -1.40
CA CYS A 64 5.15 20.70 -0.46
C CYS A 64 4.41 21.55 0.58
N LEU A 65 3.09 21.45 0.59
CA LEU A 65 2.20 22.18 1.49
C LEU A 65 1.70 21.25 2.59
N GLU A 66 1.86 21.63 3.85
CA GLU A 66 1.17 20.96 4.96
C GLU A 66 -0.34 21.23 4.91
N LYS A 67 -1.15 20.43 5.62
CA LYS A 67 -2.60 20.61 5.71
C LYS A 67 -2.98 21.99 6.28
N GLY A 68 -3.90 22.69 5.62
CA GLY A 68 -4.48 23.96 6.07
C GLY A 68 -3.72 25.21 5.61
N ILE A 69 -2.66 25.06 4.83
CA ILE A 69 -1.87 26.16 4.27
C ILE A 69 -2.63 26.81 3.11
N THR A 70 -2.74 28.15 3.14
CA THR A 70 -3.34 28.93 2.05
C THR A 70 -2.25 29.27 1.03
N LEU A 71 -2.40 28.78 -0.21
CA LEU A 71 -1.44 29.02 -1.29
C LEU A 71 -1.54 30.45 -1.83
N PHE A 72 -2.77 30.93 -2.05
CA PHE A 72 -3.08 32.33 -2.34
C PHE A 72 -4.55 32.61 -2.01
N ARG A 73 -4.90 33.90 -1.87
CA ARG A 73 -6.26 34.36 -1.60
C ARG A 73 -6.91 34.93 -2.85
N GLN A 74 -8.24 34.91 -2.84
CA GLN A 74 -9.05 35.61 -3.82
C GLN A 74 -8.69 37.11 -3.83
N GLY A 75 -8.45 37.65 -5.03
CA GLY A 75 -8.03 39.02 -5.26
C GLY A 75 -6.50 39.22 -5.36
N ASP A 76 -5.70 38.24 -4.95
CA ASP A 76 -4.23 38.34 -5.05
C ASP A 76 -3.78 38.38 -6.52
N ILE A 77 -2.63 39.03 -6.78
CA ILE A 77 -1.98 38.94 -8.09
C ILE A 77 -1.22 37.62 -8.15
N GLY A 78 -1.58 36.75 -9.10
CA GLY A 78 -0.93 35.45 -9.27
C GLY A 78 0.48 35.56 -9.87
N THR A 79 1.42 34.78 -9.36
CA THR A 79 2.82 34.74 -9.83
C THR A 79 3.24 33.42 -10.46
N SER A 80 2.42 32.37 -10.32
CA SER A 80 2.78 31.01 -10.75
C SER A 80 1.57 30.18 -11.13
N TRP A 81 1.81 29.18 -11.97
CA TRP A 81 0.87 28.12 -12.33
C TRP A 81 1.24 26.84 -11.58
N TYR A 82 0.24 26.02 -11.25
CA TYR A 82 0.42 24.86 -10.39
C TYR A 82 -0.22 23.61 -11.00
N ALA A 83 0.38 22.45 -10.74
CA ALA A 83 -0.22 21.14 -10.97
C ALA A 83 -0.07 20.25 -9.73
N VAL A 84 -1.15 19.56 -9.36
CA VAL A 84 -1.17 18.70 -8.16
C VAL A 84 -0.52 17.34 -8.48
N LEU A 85 0.59 17.04 -7.83
CA LEU A 85 1.29 15.75 -7.94
C LEU A 85 0.79 14.74 -6.91
N SER A 86 0.51 15.21 -5.69
CA SER A 86 -0.03 14.44 -4.57
C SER A 86 -0.92 15.32 -3.67
N GLY A 87 -1.86 14.72 -2.95
CA GLY A 87 -2.79 15.42 -2.04
C GLY A 87 -3.99 16.09 -2.73
N SER A 88 -4.62 17.02 -2.03
CA SER A 88 -5.81 17.74 -2.47
C SER A 88 -5.94 19.13 -1.85
N LEU A 89 -6.59 20.05 -2.58
CA LEU A 89 -6.77 21.46 -2.20
C LEU A 89 -8.24 21.87 -2.32
N ASP A 90 -8.70 22.71 -1.40
CA ASP A 90 -10.03 23.30 -1.41
C ASP A 90 -10.03 24.64 -2.16
N VAL A 91 -11.01 24.83 -3.04
CA VAL A 91 -11.28 26.10 -3.72
C VAL A 91 -12.36 26.86 -2.96
N LYS A 92 -11.99 27.99 -2.37
CA LYS A 92 -12.90 28.83 -1.58
C LYS A 92 -13.16 30.16 -2.27
N VAL A 93 -14.42 30.58 -2.33
CA VAL A 93 -14.81 31.86 -2.92
C VAL A 93 -15.68 32.63 -1.92
N SER A 94 -15.41 33.92 -1.80
CA SER A 94 -16.29 34.86 -1.11
C SER A 94 -17.02 35.75 -2.12
N GLU A 95 -18.31 35.96 -1.88
CA GLU A 95 -19.12 36.98 -2.57
C GLU A 95 -18.93 38.38 -1.94
N THR A 96 -18.43 38.44 -0.70
CA THR A 96 -18.13 39.69 0.00
C THR A 96 -16.64 40.04 -0.12
N ALA A 97 -16.28 41.26 0.26
CA ALA A 97 -14.87 41.66 0.39
C ALA A 97 -14.17 40.98 1.58
N ASN A 98 -14.91 40.25 2.44
CA ASN A 98 -14.37 39.58 3.61
C ASN A 98 -14.03 38.11 3.28
N HIS A 99 -12.76 37.74 3.45
CA HIS A 99 -12.29 36.37 3.20
C HIS A 99 -12.81 35.36 4.23
N GLN A 100 -13.33 35.80 5.38
CA GLN A 100 -13.91 34.90 6.38
C GLN A 100 -15.23 34.27 5.93
N ASP A 101 -15.93 34.93 5.00
CA ASP A 101 -17.19 34.42 4.43
C ASP A 101 -16.94 33.44 3.26
N ALA A 102 -15.66 33.13 2.96
CA ALA A 102 -15.31 32.30 1.83
C ALA A 102 -15.74 30.84 2.03
N VAL A 103 -16.55 30.34 1.10
CA VAL A 103 -17.10 28.98 1.15
C VAL A 103 -16.38 28.05 0.17
N THR A 104 -16.17 26.78 0.58
CA THR A 104 -15.57 25.76 -0.30
C THR A 104 -16.56 25.33 -1.37
N ILE A 105 -16.22 25.53 -2.64
CA ILE A 105 -17.07 25.18 -3.79
C ILE A 105 -16.75 23.77 -4.31
N CYS A 106 -15.47 23.44 -4.40
CA CYS A 106 -14.96 22.17 -4.91
C CYS A 106 -13.57 21.86 -4.34
N SER A 107 -13.11 20.63 -4.54
CA SER A 107 -11.75 20.21 -4.22
C SER A 107 -10.99 19.81 -5.49
N LEU A 108 -9.72 20.19 -5.56
CA LEU A 108 -8.77 19.87 -6.63
C LEU A 108 -7.88 18.70 -6.19
N GLY A 109 -7.86 17.62 -6.95
CA GLY A 109 -7.05 16.43 -6.70
C GLY A 109 -5.85 16.27 -7.63
N ILE A 110 -5.18 15.12 -7.49
CA ILE A 110 -3.98 14.74 -8.26
C ILE A 110 -4.25 14.78 -9.76
N GLY A 111 -3.37 15.45 -10.50
CA GLY A 111 -3.47 15.65 -11.95
C GLY A 111 -4.25 16.90 -12.34
N THR A 112 -4.96 17.55 -11.42
CA THR A 112 -5.59 18.83 -11.70
C THR A 112 -4.54 19.95 -11.71
N ALA A 113 -4.67 20.85 -12.68
CA ALA A 113 -3.81 22.02 -12.82
C ALA A 113 -4.62 23.31 -12.74
N PHE A 114 -4.02 24.37 -12.22
CA PHE A 114 -4.72 25.62 -11.96
C PHE A 114 -3.77 26.82 -11.89
N GLY A 115 -4.34 28.01 -12.00
CA GLY A 115 -3.62 29.28 -11.82
C GLY A 115 -3.19 29.93 -13.13
N GLU A 116 -3.78 29.53 -14.25
CA GLU A 116 -3.56 30.05 -15.60
C GLU A 116 -3.98 31.52 -15.78
N SER A 117 -4.71 32.10 -14.80
CA SER A 117 -5.03 33.54 -14.75
C SER A 117 -3.80 34.46 -14.79
N ILE A 118 -2.61 33.91 -14.53
CA ILE A 118 -1.35 34.65 -14.69
C ILE A 118 -1.03 34.97 -16.16
N LEU A 119 -1.65 34.33 -17.14
CA LEU A 119 -1.36 34.57 -18.56
C LEU A 119 -1.75 35.99 -18.99
N ASP A 120 -2.83 36.53 -18.45
CA ASP A 120 -3.30 37.90 -18.71
C ASP A 120 -3.27 38.81 -17.47
N ASN A 121 -2.64 38.36 -16.38
CA ASN A 121 -2.53 39.06 -15.10
C ASN A 121 -3.88 39.29 -14.39
N THR A 122 -4.88 38.45 -14.65
CA THR A 122 -6.15 38.51 -13.92
C THR A 122 -5.94 38.13 -12.44
N PRO A 123 -6.46 38.93 -11.48
CA PRO A 123 -6.42 38.60 -10.07
C PRO A 123 -7.03 37.23 -9.78
N ARG A 124 -6.57 36.56 -8.72
CA ARG A 124 -7.04 35.22 -8.37
C ARG A 124 -8.55 35.22 -8.10
N HIS A 125 -9.28 34.37 -8.82
CA HIS A 125 -10.74 34.25 -8.70
C HIS A 125 -11.20 33.61 -7.39
N ALA A 126 -10.32 32.85 -6.73
CA ALA A 126 -10.61 32.06 -5.53
C ALA A 126 -9.40 32.00 -4.59
N THR A 127 -9.67 31.68 -3.33
CA THR A 127 -8.68 31.31 -2.31
C THR A 127 -8.44 29.81 -2.37
N ILE A 128 -7.18 29.38 -2.43
CA ILE A 128 -6.80 27.96 -2.48
C ILE A 128 -6.14 27.55 -1.18
N VAL A 129 -6.64 26.49 -0.53
CA VAL A 129 -6.13 25.99 0.75
C VAL A 129 -5.87 24.49 0.67
N SER A 130 -4.72 24.02 1.14
CA SER A 130 -4.44 22.58 1.20
C SER A 130 -5.38 21.87 2.17
N ARG A 131 -6.07 20.84 1.69
CA ARG A 131 -7.00 20.03 2.48
C ARG A 131 -6.27 18.94 3.28
N GLU A 132 -5.14 18.50 2.74
CA GLU A 132 -4.19 17.54 3.29
C GLU A 132 -2.77 17.92 2.87
N THR A 133 -1.75 17.18 3.34
CA THR A 133 -0.39 17.37 2.85
C THR A 133 -0.35 17.15 1.35
N SER A 134 0.05 18.18 0.61
CA SER A 134 -0.09 18.22 -0.86
C SER A 134 1.22 18.59 -1.52
N GLU A 135 1.57 17.86 -2.56
CA GLU A 135 2.78 18.06 -3.37
C GLU A 135 2.38 18.67 -4.71
N LEU A 136 2.98 19.81 -5.05
CA LEU A 136 2.66 20.59 -6.23
C LEU A 136 3.89 20.76 -7.11
N LEU A 137 3.66 20.77 -8.42
CA LEU A 137 4.59 21.30 -9.41
C LEU A 137 4.25 22.77 -9.64
N ARG A 138 5.20 23.68 -9.41
CA ARG A 138 5.03 25.11 -9.66
C ARG A 138 5.83 25.55 -10.88
N ILE A 139 5.22 26.33 -11.77
CA ILE A 139 5.91 27.02 -12.87
C ILE A 139 5.68 28.51 -12.72
N GLU A 140 6.76 29.28 -12.75
CA GLU A 140 6.71 30.75 -12.66
C GLU A 140 6.07 31.38 -13.91
N GLN A 141 5.47 32.56 -13.74
CA GLN A 141 4.65 33.20 -14.77
C GLN A 141 5.40 33.42 -16.09
N ARG A 142 6.67 33.84 -16.05
CA ARG A 142 7.45 34.17 -17.25
C ARG A 142 7.67 32.92 -18.12
N GLU A 143 8.06 31.84 -17.47
CA GLU A 143 8.34 30.54 -18.06
C GLU A 143 7.04 29.95 -18.59
N PHE A 144 5.96 30.01 -17.81
CA PHE A 144 4.66 29.51 -18.22
C PHE A 144 4.09 30.26 -19.43
N LYS A 145 4.23 31.59 -19.51
CA LYS A 145 3.86 32.39 -20.70
C LYS A 145 4.63 31.93 -21.93
N SER A 146 5.95 31.73 -21.82
CA SER A 146 6.78 31.23 -22.92
C SER A 146 6.37 29.82 -23.38
N LEU A 147 6.08 28.92 -22.44
CA LEU A 147 5.56 27.58 -22.74
C LEU A 147 4.22 27.65 -23.47
N TRP A 148 3.31 28.51 -23.01
CA TRP A 148 1.98 28.67 -23.60
C TRP A 148 2.03 29.24 -25.01
N GLU A 149 2.87 30.25 -25.27
CA GLU A 149 3.06 30.81 -26.61
C GLU A 149 3.60 29.76 -27.60
N LYS A 150 4.54 28.93 -27.15
CA LYS A 150 5.20 27.92 -27.98
C LYS A 150 4.38 26.64 -28.21
N TYR A 151 3.62 26.20 -27.20
CA TYR A 151 2.91 24.92 -27.18
C TYR A 151 1.41 25.06 -26.99
N ARG A 152 0.83 26.19 -27.42
CA ARG A 152 -0.59 26.54 -27.21
C ARG A 152 -1.56 25.41 -27.53
N GLN A 153 -1.38 24.75 -28.68
CA GLN A 153 -2.25 23.65 -29.11
C GLN A 153 -2.20 22.45 -28.15
N SER A 154 -1.01 22.10 -27.64
CA SER A 154 -0.82 20.99 -26.71
C SER A 154 -1.36 21.29 -25.30
N LEU A 155 -1.31 22.56 -24.89
CA LEU A 155 -1.82 23.03 -23.61
C LEU A 155 -3.32 23.31 -23.62
N ALA A 156 -3.92 23.46 -24.81
CA ALA A 156 -5.31 23.86 -24.97
C ALA A 156 -6.31 22.92 -24.27
N GLY A 157 -6.02 21.62 -24.22
CA GLY A 157 -6.87 20.64 -23.53
C GLY A 157 -6.84 20.78 -22.00
N LEU A 158 -5.75 21.28 -21.41
CA LEU A 158 -5.56 21.37 -19.96
C LEU A 158 -6.07 22.70 -19.36
N LEU A 159 -6.00 23.80 -20.11
CA LEU A 159 -6.29 25.15 -19.57
C LEU A 159 -7.77 25.54 -19.68
N ALA A 160 -8.28 26.31 -18.71
CA ALA A 160 -9.62 26.89 -18.81
C ALA A 160 -9.71 27.95 -19.93
N PRO A 161 -10.89 28.17 -20.54
CA PRO A 161 -11.12 29.30 -21.44
C PRO A 161 -10.86 30.64 -20.71
N PRO A 162 -10.28 31.66 -21.39
CA PRO A 162 -9.99 31.76 -22.82
C PRO A 162 -8.64 31.15 -23.26
N TYR A 163 -7.88 30.51 -22.37
CA TYR A 163 -6.50 30.09 -22.64
C TYR A 163 -6.38 28.71 -23.32
N GLY A 164 -7.45 27.91 -23.29
CA GLY A 164 -7.56 26.58 -23.91
C GLY A 164 -8.77 26.40 -24.83
N ALA A 165 -8.90 25.20 -25.42
CA ALA A 165 -9.98 24.83 -26.35
C ALA A 165 -11.09 24.05 -25.63
N MET A 166 -12.28 24.00 -26.25
CA MET A 166 -13.50 23.39 -25.69
C MET A 166 -13.61 21.88 -25.95
N GLU A 167 -12.62 21.21 -26.54
CA GLU A 167 -12.75 19.80 -26.94
C GLU A 167 -11.45 19.01 -26.74
N SER A 168 -11.55 17.81 -26.18
CA SER A 168 -10.51 16.77 -26.27
C SER A 168 -11.13 15.37 -26.33
N GLY A 169 -10.95 14.65 -27.44
CA GLY A 169 -11.42 13.26 -27.61
C GLY A 169 -10.49 12.21 -26.97
N SER A 170 -11.05 11.03 -26.67
CA SER A 170 -10.43 9.90 -25.97
C SER A 170 -9.49 9.05 -26.85
N ASN A 171 -8.34 8.61 -26.30
CA ASN A 171 -7.37 7.69 -26.93
C ASN A 171 -7.60 6.20 -26.54
N ASN A 172 -8.53 5.93 -25.61
CA ASN A 172 -8.76 4.58 -25.07
C ASN A 172 -9.54 3.67 -26.03
N ASP A 173 -10.37 4.25 -26.88
CA ASP A 173 -11.30 3.56 -27.76
C ASP A 173 -10.54 2.68 -28.78
N LYS A 174 -9.38 3.15 -29.26
CA LYS A 174 -8.50 2.39 -30.17
C LYS A 174 -7.86 1.16 -29.51
N LYS A 175 -7.54 1.23 -28.22
CA LYS A 175 -6.94 0.10 -27.49
C LYS A 175 -7.98 -1.01 -27.24
N LEU A 176 -9.22 -0.62 -26.93
CA LEU A 176 -10.32 -1.56 -26.72
C LEU A 176 -10.71 -2.30 -28.01
N GLN A 177 -10.70 -1.61 -29.14
CA GLN A 177 -10.87 -2.25 -30.45
C GLN A 177 -9.78 -3.30 -30.74
N ARG A 178 -8.50 -2.95 -30.52
CA ARG A 178 -7.39 -3.90 -30.67
C ARG A 178 -7.52 -5.09 -29.73
N ALA A 179 -7.91 -4.85 -28.47
CA ALA A 179 -8.13 -5.90 -27.48
C ALA A 179 -9.21 -6.90 -27.94
N GLY A 180 -10.32 -6.41 -28.51
CA GLY A 180 -11.34 -7.26 -29.11
C GLY A 180 -10.82 -8.15 -30.22
N LYS A 181 -10.03 -7.58 -31.15
CA LYS A 181 -9.42 -8.32 -32.27
C LYS A 181 -8.47 -9.42 -31.76
N VAL A 182 -7.60 -9.10 -30.79
CA VAL A 182 -6.66 -10.07 -30.20
C VAL A 182 -7.41 -11.23 -29.53
N LEU A 183 -8.45 -10.93 -28.75
CA LEU A 183 -9.27 -11.95 -28.09
C LEU A 183 -10.02 -12.83 -29.09
N ARG A 184 -10.68 -12.23 -30.10
CA ARG A 184 -11.37 -12.97 -31.16
C ARG A 184 -10.43 -13.92 -31.87
N ASN A 185 -9.25 -13.45 -32.28
CA ASN A 185 -8.25 -14.26 -32.97
C ASN A 185 -7.72 -15.40 -32.09
N ALA A 186 -7.49 -15.13 -30.80
CA ALA A 186 -7.08 -16.15 -29.84
C ALA A 186 -8.17 -17.22 -29.63
N ILE A 187 -9.45 -16.84 -29.60
CA ILE A 187 -10.58 -17.78 -29.52
C ILE A 187 -10.64 -18.64 -30.78
N LEU A 188 -10.56 -18.05 -31.98
CA LEU A 188 -10.55 -18.80 -33.25
C LEU A 188 -9.35 -19.74 -33.37
N SER A 189 -8.20 -19.42 -32.77
CA SER A 189 -7.02 -20.28 -32.74
C SER A 189 -7.16 -21.45 -31.74
N ARG A 190 -7.57 -21.16 -30.50
CA ARG A 190 -7.53 -22.13 -29.39
C ARG A 190 -8.84 -22.88 -29.15
N ALA A 191 -9.98 -22.26 -29.46
CA ALA A 191 -11.32 -22.78 -29.22
C ALA A 191 -12.32 -22.38 -30.34
N PRO A 192 -12.12 -22.83 -31.59
CA PRO A 192 -12.94 -22.38 -32.73
C PRO A 192 -14.44 -22.62 -32.56
N HIS A 193 -14.82 -23.66 -31.81
CA HIS A 193 -16.20 -24.04 -31.56
C HIS A 193 -17.03 -23.01 -30.76
N MET A 194 -16.38 -22.03 -30.13
CA MET A 194 -17.05 -20.98 -29.35
C MET A 194 -17.75 -19.96 -30.25
N ILE A 195 -17.17 -19.62 -31.40
CA ILE A 195 -17.75 -18.70 -32.39
C ILE A 195 -18.38 -19.54 -33.50
N ARG A 196 -19.71 -19.60 -33.50
CA ARG A 196 -20.47 -20.38 -34.49
C ARG A 196 -21.92 -19.96 -34.56
N ASP A 197 -22.63 -20.47 -35.56
CA ASP A 197 -24.07 -20.30 -35.66
C ASP A 197 -24.80 -21.09 -34.56
N ARG A 198 -25.76 -20.44 -33.90
CA ARG A 198 -26.57 -21.03 -32.82
C ARG A 198 -28.05 -20.84 -33.12
N LYS A 199 -28.87 -21.87 -32.90
CA LYS A 199 -30.32 -21.82 -33.10
C LYS A 199 -31.02 -21.73 -31.76
N TYR A 200 -31.93 -20.77 -31.61
CA TYR A 200 -32.75 -20.59 -30.41
C TYR A 200 -34.13 -20.07 -30.81
N HIS A 201 -35.20 -20.69 -30.31
CA HIS A 201 -36.59 -20.41 -30.71
C HIS A 201 -36.79 -20.24 -32.23
N LEU A 202 -36.26 -21.17 -33.02
CA LEU A 202 -36.33 -21.19 -34.49
C LEU A 202 -35.60 -20.03 -35.22
N LYS A 203 -34.99 -19.09 -34.49
CA LYS A 203 -34.07 -18.09 -35.06
C LYS A 203 -32.63 -18.62 -35.04
N THR A 204 -31.90 -18.37 -36.12
CA THR A 204 -30.47 -18.65 -36.20
C THR A 204 -29.69 -17.37 -35.92
N TYR A 205 -28.87 -17.38 -34.88
CA TYR A 205 -27.94 -16.33 -34.52
C TYR A 205 -26.56 -16.69 -35.09
N ARG A 206 -26.13 -15.97 -36.12
CA ARG A 206 -24.90 -16.24 -36.86
C ARG A 206 -23.65 -15.85 -36.07
N GLN A 207 -22.58 -16.64 -36.18
CA GLN A 207 -21.23 -16.40 -35.64
C GLN A 207 -21.22 -15.79 -34.23
N CYS A 208 -21.93 -16.41 -33.28
CA CYS A 208 -22.09 -15.87 -31.93
C CYS A 208 -21.47 -16.78 -30.86
N CYS A 209 -21.07 -16.12 -29.77
CA CYS A 209 -20.54 -16.71 -28.55
C CYS A 209 -21.63 -16.81 -27.48
N VAL A 210 -21.42 -17.66 -26.47
CA VAL A 210 -22.28 -17.70 -25.27
C VAL A 210 -21.57 -17.04 -24.09
N GLY A 211 -22.29 -16.23 -23.30
CA GLY A 211 -21.75 -15.52 -22.14
C GLY A 211 -20.97 -16.41 -21.17
N THR A 212 -21.54 -17.56 -20.76
CA THR A 212 -20.86 -18.52 -19.88
C THR A 212 -19.60 -19.11 -20.50
N GLU A 213 -19.62 -19.43 -21.80
CA GLU A 213 -18.45 -19.98 -22.51
C GLU A 213 -17.31 -18.96 -22.60
N LEU A 214 -17.63 -17.68 -22.82
CA LEU A 214 -16.65 -16.58 -22.82
C LEU A 214 -15.99 -16.39 -21.45
N VAL A 215 -16.78 -16.47 -20.37
CA VAL A 215 -16.28 -16.40 -19.00
C VAL A 215 -15.36 -17.59 -18.70
N ASP A 216 -15.79 -18.81 -19.03
CA ASP A 216 -15.00 -20.03 -18.85
C ASP A 216 -13.67 -19.95 -19.57
N TRP A 217 -13.69 -19.53 -20.84
CA TRP A 217 -12.49 -19.41 -21.66
C TRP A 217 -11.50 -18.41 -21.07
N LEU A 218 -11.97 -17.23 -20.66
CA LEU A 218 -11.11 -16.16 -20.14
C LEU A 218 -10.46 -16.54 -18.80
N VAL A 219 -11.22 -17.20 -17.91
CA VAL A 219 -10.70 -17.72 -16.64
C VAL A 219 -9.62 -18.78 -16.87
N LEU A 220 -9.73 -19.59 -17.93
CA LEU A 220 -8.73 -20.59 -18.29
C LEU A 220 -7.48 -20.00 -18.97
N GLN A 221 -7.56 -18.81 -19.57
CA GLN A 221 -6.43 -18.24 -20.31
C GLN A 221 -5.34 -17.65 -19.42
N SER A 222 -5.68 -17.14 -18.24
CA SER A 222 -4.72 -16.43 -17.39
C SER A 222 -5.03 -16.54 -15.91
N ALA A 223 -3.98 -16.71 -15.10
CA ALA A 223 -4.07 -16.70 -13.66
C ALA A 223 -4.42 -15.31 -13.06
N CYS A 224 -4.32 -14.22 -13.86
CA CYS A 224 -4.71 -12.88 -13.41
C CYS A 224 -6.22 -12.64 -13.41
N VAL A 225 -7.01 -13.54 -14.02
CA VAL A 225 -8.49 -13.51 -13.99
C VAL A 225 -8.93 -14.31 -12.77
N LEU A 226 -9.28 -13.61 -11.69
CA LEU A 226 -9.29 -14.23 -10.36
C LEU A 226 -10.64 -14.85 -9.98
N THR A 227 -11.74 -14.33 -10.55
CA THR A 227 -13.12 -14.78 -10.31
C THR A 227 -13.95 -14.66 -11.60
N ARG A 228 -15.09 -15.37 -11.66
CA ARG A 228 -16.05 -15.24 -12.77
C ARG A 228 -16.61 -13.82 -12.88
N SER A 229 -16.87 -13.17 -11.73
CA SER A 229 -17.32 -11.78 -11.68
C SER A 229 -16.28 -10.80 -12.26
N HIS A 230 -14.99 -11.06 -12.03
CA HIS A 230 -13.92 -10.28 -12.65
C HIS A 230 -13.91 -10.45 -14.17
N ALA A 231 -14.09 -11.67 -14.67
CA ALA A 231 -14.24 -11.93 -16.11
C ALA A 231 -15.48 -11.24 -16.71
N VAL A 232 -16.61 -11.21 -15.99
CA VAL A 232 -17.81 -10.44 -16.39
C VAL A 232 -17.47 -8.97 -16.58
N GLY A 233 -16.73 -8.35 -15.64
CA GLY A 233 -16.28 -6.97 -15.79
C GLY A 233 -15.38 -6.72 -17.01
N MET A 234 -14.47 -7.66 -17.29
CA MET A 234 -13.59 -7.57 -18.47
C MET A 234 -14.38 -7.63 -19.78
N TRP A 235 -15.36 -8.52 -19.88
CA TRP A 235 -16.25 -8.60 -21.05
C TRP A 235 -17.20 -7.41 -21.13
N GLN A 236 -17.68 -6.89 -19.99
CA GLN A 236 -18.48 -5.68 -19.93
C GLN A 236 -17.73 -4.47 -20.51
N ALA A 237 -16.42 -4.36 -20.27
CA ALA A 237 -15.61 -3.28 -20.84
C ALA A 237 -15.58 -3.28 -22.38
N LEU A 238 -15.64 -4.46 -23.01
CA LEU A 238 -15.73 -4.58 -24.48
C LEU A 238 -17.15 -4.32 -24.98
N LEU A 239 -18.16 -4.66 -24.18
CA LEU A 239 -19.56 -4.45 -24.52
C LEU A 239 -19.98 -2.99 -24.48
N GLU A 240 -19.54 -2.24 -23.47
CA GLU A 240 -19.84 -0.81 -23.34
C GLU A 240 -19.30 0.03 -24.51
N GLU A 241 -18.20 -0.41 -25.13
CA GLU A 241 -17.56 0.26 -26.27
C GLU A 241 -18.00 -0.33 -27.63
N GLY A 242 -18.95 -1.27 -27.65
CA GLY A 242 -19.50 -1.86 -28.88
C GLY A 242 -18.55 -2.81 -29.62
N VAL A 243 -17.45 -3.22 -29.00
CA VAL A 243 -16.49 -4.20 -29.55
C VAL A 243 -17.06 -5.63 -29.47
N LEU A 244 -17.89 -5.89 -28.46
CA LEU A 244 -18.66 -7.12 -28.28
C LEU A 244 -20.14 -6.76 -28.03
N ASN A 245 -21.06 -7.19 -28.88
CA ASN A 245 -22.47 -6.79 -28.76
C ASN A 245 -23.34 -7.95 -28.31
N HIS A 246 -24.30 -7.70 -27.41
CA HIS A 246 -25.38 -8.66 -27.16
C HIS A 246 -26.30 -8.68 -28.39
N VAL A 247 -26.73 -9.88 -28.82
CA VAL A 247 -27.53 -10.01 -30.06
C VAL A 247 -28.88 -9.28 -30.00
N ASP A 248 -29.43 -9.09 -28.79
CA ASP A 248 -30.66 -8.32 -28.54
C ASP A 248 -30.40 -6.92 -27.96
N GLN A 249 -29.16 -6.41 -28.04
CA GLN A 249 -28.77 -5.05 -27.62
C GLN A 249 -28.94 -4.76 -26.10
N GLU A 250 -28.77 -5.79 -25.25
CA GLU A 250 -28.66 -5.57 -23.80
C GLU A 250 -27.36 -4.84 -23.45
N LEU A 251 -27.44 -3.89 -22.50
CA LEU A 251 -26.31 -3.02 -22.11
C LEU A 251 -25.37 -3.64 -21.06
N GLY A 252 -25.73 -4.79 -20.50
CA GLY A 252 -24.98 -5.46 -19.44
C GLY A 252 -24.62 -6.89 -19.83
N PHE A 253 -23.33 -7.22 -19.76
CA PHE A 253 -22.82 -8.56 -19.95
C PHE A 253 -23.21 -9.45 -18.77
N GLN A 254 -23.71 -10.65 -19.06
CA GLN A 254 -24.14 -11.62 -18.07
C GLN A 254 -23.47 -12.97 -18.31
N ASP A 255 -23.00 -13.58 -17.21
CA ASP A 255 -22.54 -14.97 -17.14
C ASP A 255 -23.74 -15.93 -17.19
N LYS A 256 -24.42 -15.93 -18.33
CA LYS A 256 -25.62 -16.74 -18.61
C LYS A 256 -25.56 -17.29 -20.04
N TYR A 257 -26.52 -18.17 -20.35
CA TYR A 257 -26.73 -18.68 -21.70
C TYR A 257 -27.37 -17.62 -22.60
N LEU A 258 -26.64 -16.53 -22.85
CA LEU A 258 -27.00 -15.41 -23.72
C LEU A 258 -25.98 -15.29 -24.85
N PHE A 259 -26.41 -14.78 -26.00
CA PHE A 259 -25.56 -14.72 -27.20
C PHE A 259 -24.91 -13.35 -27.39
N TYR A 260 -23.63 -13.35 -27.72
CA TYR A 260 -22.84 -12.15 -27.99
C TYR A 260 -22.07 -12.31 -29.30
N ARG A 261 -21.80 -11.20 -30.01
CA ARG A 261 -21.09 -11.19 -31.29
C ARG A 261 -19.98 -10.15 -31.27
N PHE A 262 -18.78 -10.50 -31.75
CA PHE A 262 -17.71 -9.53 -31.92
C PHE A 262 -18.00 -8.60 -33.08
N LEU A 263 -17.52 -7.36 -33.00
CA LEU A 263 -17.71 -6.36 -34.05
C LEU A 263 -17.26 -6.85 -35.43
N ASP A 264 -16.10 -7.52 -35.50
CA ASP A 264 -15.58 -8.09 -36.75
C ASP A 264 -16.53 -9.15 -37.36
N ASP A 265 -17.34 -9.86 -36.56
CA ASP A 265 -18.24 -10.93 -37.01
C ASP A 265 -19.64 -10.42 -37.43
N GLU A 266 -19.90 -9.11 -37.31
CA GLU A 266 -21.13 -8.49 -37.85
C GLU A 266 -21.15 -8.52 -39.38
N GLU A 267 -19.97 -8.42 -40.03
CA GLU A 267 -19.86 -8.49 -41.49
C GLU A 267 -20.03 -9.93 -42.01
N GLU A 268 -20.70 -10.09 -43.15
CA GLU A 268 -21.08 -11.43 -43.65
C GLU A 268 -19.86 -12.24 -44.13
N ASP A 269 -18.84 -11.55 -44.68
CA ASP A 269 -17.64 -12.10 -45.32
C ASP A 269 -16.34 -11.86 -44.53
N THR A 270 -16.39 -11.88 -43.19
CA THR A 270 -15.19 -11.62 -42.37
C THR A 270 -14.12 -12.70 -42.60
N PRO A 271 -12.91 -12.33 -43.07
CA PRO A 271 -11.86 -13.31 -43.31
C PRO A 271 -11.37 -13.93 -41.99
N LEU A 272 -11.00 -15.21 -42.05
CA LEU A 272 -10.29 -15.86 -40.96
C LEU A 272 -8.92 -15.18 -40.77
N PRO A 273 -8.44 -15.02 -39.53
CA PRO A 273 -7.16 -14.38 -39.26
C PRO A 273 -6.02 -15.15 -39.94
N SER A 274 -5.10 -14.42 -40.56
CA SER A 274 -3.89 -14.98 -41.15
C SER A 274 -3.00 -15.63 -40.08
N GLU A 275 -2.11 -16.54 -40.47
CA GLU A 275 -1.18 -17.18 -39.51
C GLU A 275 -0.25 -16.15 -38.83
N GLU A 276 0.06 -15.05 -39.50
CA GLU A 276 0.83 -13.95 -38.91
C GLU A 276 0.02 -13.19 -37.86
N GLU A 277 -1.24 -12.85 -38.14
CA GLU A 277 -2.14 -12.21 -37.17
C GLU A 277 -2.44 -13.10 -35.96
N LYS A 278 -2.55 -14.43 -36.17
CA LYS A 278 -2.69 -15.39 -35.07
C LYS A 278 -1.46 -15.37 -34.18
N ARG A 279 -0.25 -15.38 -34.76
CA ARG A 279 1.00 -15.33 -34.00
C ARG A 279 1.12 -14.02 -33.22
N GLU A 280 0.83 -12.88 -33.86
CA GLU A 280 0.85 -11.55 -33.23
C GLU A 280 -0.17 -11.47 -32.07
N SER A 281 -1.39 -11.95 -32.30
CA SER A 281 -2.44 -11.99 -31.26
C SER A 281 -2.06 -12.91 -30.10
N GLU A 282 -1.38 -14.03 -30.35
CA GLU A 282 -0.90 -14.91 -29.28
C GLU A 282 0.23 -14.30 -28.44
N GLU A 283 1.03 -13.42 -29.02
CA GLU A 283 2.08 -12.66 -28.33
C GLU A 283 1.49 -11.51 -27.50
N GLU A 284 0.48 -10.81 -28.03
CA GLU A 284 -0.21 -9.69 -27.36
C GLU A 284 -1.27 -10.11 -26.32
N LEU A 285 -1.73 -11.37 -26.37
CA LEU A 285 -2.82 -11.85 -25.50
C LEU A 285 -2.57 -11.63 -23.99
N PRO A 286 -1.38 -11.92 -23.42
CA PRO A 286 -1.14 -11.70 -22.00
C PRO A 286 -1.26 -10.23 -21.58
N GLU A 287 -0.72 -9.30 -22.39
CA GLU A 287 -0.80 -7.87 -22.13
C GLU A 287 -2.24 -7.36 -22.28
N THR A 288 -2.97 -7.87 -23.28
CA THR A 288 -4.38 -7.55 -23.51
C THR A 288 -5.26 -7.98 -22.32
N ILE A 289 -5.06 -9.20 -21.82
CA ILE A 289 -5.79 -9.69 -20.64
C ILE A 289 -5.45 -8.85 -19.41
N LEU A 290 -4.18 -8.48 -19.21
CA LEU A 290 -3.78 -7.61 -18.09
C LEU A 290 -4.44 -6.23 -18.18
N PHE A 291 -4.46 -5.62 -19.37
CA PHE A 291 -5.15 -4.35 -19.62
C PHE A 291 -6.65 -4.45 -19.30
N LEU A 292 -7.33 -5.47 -19.80
CA LEU A 292 -8.75 -5.70 -19.53
C LEU A 292 -8.99 -5.96 -18.03
N ALA A 293 -8.10 -6.69 -17.36
CA ALA A 293 -8.21 -6.96 -15.93
C ALA A 293 -8.12 -5.69 -15.07
N GLN A 294 -7.44 -4.64 -15.55
CA GLN A 294 -7.32 -3.34 -14.88
C GLN A 294 -8.59 -2.48 -15.05
N ILE A 295 -9.20 -2.45 -16.24
CA ILE A 295 -10.40 -1.64 -16.53
C ILE A 295 -11.72 -2.35 -16.22
N GLY A 296 -11.70 -3.69 -16.17
CA GLY A 296 -12.89 -4.52 -16.04
C GLY A 296 -13.73 -4.23 -14.79
N PRO A 297 -13.16 -4.00 -13.60
CA PRO A 297 -13.99 -3.74 -12.44
C PRO A 297 -14.66 -2.34 -12.47
N ASP A 298 -14.08 -1.34 -13.16
CA ASP A 298 -14.77 -0.05 -13.36
C ASP A 298 -15.98 -0.22 -14.30
N ALA A 299 -15.86 -1.06 -15.32
CA ALA A 299 -16.98 -1.41 -16.20
C ALA A 299 -18.06 -2.21 -15.45
N LEU A 300 -17.64 -3.17 -14.61
CA LEU A 300 -18.55 -3.91 -13.74
C LEU A 300 -19.30 -2.98 -12.78
N LEU A 301 -18.60 -2.02 -12.18
CA LEU A 301 -19.19 -1.01 -11.30
C LEU A 301 -20.27 -0.21 -12.03
N ARG A 302 -19.96 0.32 -13.22
CA ARG A 302 -20.94 1.09 -14.01
C ARG A 302 -22.16 0.26 -14.36
N MET A 303 -21.98 -1.00 -14.76
CA MET A 303 -23.07 -1.92 -15.04
C MET A 303 -23.98 -2.13 -13.82
N ILE A 304 -23.39 -2.36 -12.64
CA ILE A 304 -24.14 -2.56 -11.40
C ILE A 304 -24.85 -1.27 -10.96
N LEU A 305 -24.19 -0.11 -11.05
CA LEU A 305 -24.75 1.17 -10.61
C LEU A 305 -25.90 1.68 -11.48
N ARG A 306 -26.10 1.12 -12.69
CA ARG A 306 -27.31 1.34 -13.49
C ARG A 306 -28.56 0.71 -12.87
N LYS A 307 -28.40 -0.25 -11.95
CA LYS A 307 -29.52 -0.77 -11.15
C LYS A 307 -29.95 0.29 -10.14
N SER A 308 -31.26 0.41 -9.94
CA SER A 308 -31.80 1.26 -8.87
C SER A 308 -31.32 0.78 -7.49
N PRO A 309 -31.12 1.68 -6.51
CA PRO A 309 -30.68 1.32 -5.15
C PRO A 309 -31.38 0.10 -4.54
N GLY A 310 -32.71 0.01 -4.67
CA GLY A 310 -33.52 -1.09 -4.11
C GLY A 310 -33.43 -2.43 -4.85
N GLN A 311 -32.78 -2.49 -6.02
CA GLN A 311 -32.64 -3.71 -6.83
C GLN A 311 -31.24 -4.35 -6.69
N ARG A 312 -30.34 -3.75 -5.91
CA ARG A 312 -28.97 -4.23 -5.72
C ARG A 312 -28.96 -5.45 -4.80
N THR A 313 -28.28 -6.51 -5.22
CA THR A 313 -28.07 -7.71 -4.40
C THR A 313 -26.97 -7.47 -3.35
N GLY A 314 -26.81 -8.38 -2.39
CA GLY A 314 -25.68 -8.32 -1.45
C GLY A 314 -24.32 -8.30 -2.15
N ASP A 315 -24.16 -9.11 -3.20
CA ASP A 315 -22.93 -9.16 -4.01
C ASP A 315 -22.70 -7.85 -4.77
N ASP A 316 -23.76 -7.23 -5.30
CA ASP A 316 -23.68 -5.91 -5.96
C ASP A 316 -23.14 -4.86 -4.99
N LEU A 317 -23.64 -4.84 -3.75
CA LEU A 317 -23.22 -3.91 -2.71
C LEU A 317 -21.76 -4.11 -2.29
N GLU A 318 -21.30 -5.36 -2.21
CA GLU A 318 -19.89 -5.67 -1.93
C GLU A 318 -18.97 -5.19 -3.04
N ILE A 319 -19.35 -5.40 -4.32
CA ILE A 319 -18.57 -4.90 -5.46
C ILE A 319 -18.52 -3.37 -5.46
N ILE A 320 -19.66 -2.69 -5.27
CA ILE A 320 -19.67 -1.23 -5.20
C ILE A 320 -18.76 -0.76 -4.06
N TYR A 321 -18.91 -1.31 -2.85
CA TYR A 321 -18.09 -0.96 -1.70
C TYR A 321 -16.58 -1.13 -1.97
N ASP A 322 -16.19 -2.26 -2.56
CA ASP A 322 -14.80 -2.54 -2.94
C ASP A 322 -14.24 -1.45 -3.87
N GLU A 323 -15.03 -0.96 -4.82
CA GLU A 323 -14.62 0.12 -5.71
C GLU A 323 -14.60 1.49 -5.03
N LEU A 324 -15.56 1.79 -4.15
CA LEU A 324 -15.58 3.05 -3.39
C LEU A 324 -14.32 3.22 -2.51
N LEU A 325 -13.67 2.13 -2.08
CA LEU A 325 -12.39 2.17 -1.36
C LEU A 325 -11.25 2.77 -2.20
N HIS A 326 -11.34 2.73 -3.52
CA HIS A 326 -10.32 3.23 -4.43
C HIS A 326 -10.58 4.67 -4.90
N ILE A 327 -11.75 5.23 -4.61
CA ILE A 327 -12.13 6.59 -5.01
C ILE A 327 -11.54 7.58 -4.00
N LYS A 328 -10.60 8.41 -4.45
CA LYS A 328 -9.87 9.39 -3.61
C LYS A 328 -10.80 10.38 -2.90
N ALA A 329 -11.82 10.90 -3.60
CA ALA A 329 -12.83 11.79 -3.00
C ALA A 329 -13.50 11.19 -1.75
N LEU A 330 -13.59 9.85 -1.67
CA LEU A 330 -14.21 9.12 -0.56
C LEU A 330 -13.20 8.66 0.50
N ALA A 331 -11.89 8.84 0.30
CA ALA A 331 -10.85 8.26 1.15
C ALA A 331 -11.02 8.64 2.63
N HIS A 332 -11.38 9.90 2.89
CA HIS A 332 -11.62 10.47 4.21
C HIS A 332 -12.88 9.98 4.95
N LEU A 333 -13.77 9.24 4.27
CA LEU A 333 -15.00 8.72 4.87
C LEU A 333 -14.75 7.39 5.60
N SER A 334 -15.48 7.16 6.69
CA SER A 334 -15.42 5.90 7.43
C SER A 334 -15.92 4.73 6.58
N ASN A 335 -15.51 3.51 6.93
CA ASN A 335 -15.96 2.32 6.22
C ASN A 335 -17.48 2.11 6.34
N THR A 336 -18.09 2.49 7.46
CA THR A 336 -19.55 2.47 7.63
C THR A 336 -20.22 3.40 6.63
N VAL A 337 -19.76 4.65 6.51
CA VAL A 337 -20.29 5.60 5.53
C VAL A 337 -20.12 5.07 4.11
N LYS A 338 -18.96 4.49 3.76
CA LYS A 338 -18.74 3.90 2.43
C LYS A 338 -19.68 2.73 2.14
N ARG A 339 -20.02 1.90 3.14
CA ARG A 339 -21.00 0.81 2.99
C ARG A 339 -22.41 1.35 2.77
N GLU A 340 -22.81 2.35 3.54
CA GLU A 340 -24.10 3.01 3.35
C GLU A 340 -24.17 3.70 1.98
N LEU A 341 -23.10 4.37 1.56
CA LEU A 341 -22.98 4.98 0.23
C LEU A 341 -23.13 3.95 -0.89
N ALA A 342 -22.58 2.74 -0.75
CA ALA A 342 -22.74 1.68 -1.75
C ALA A 342 -24.21 1.33 -2.01
N SER A 343 -25.07 1.47 -0.99
CA SER A 343 -26.51 1.21 -1.12
C SER A 343 -27.27 2.31 -1.86
N VAL A 344 -26.80 3.56 -1.83
CA VAL A 344 -27.54 4.72 -2.37
C VAL A 344 -26.93 5.37 -3.60
N VAL A 345 -25.62 5.22 -3.81
CA VAL A 345 -24.89 6.00 -4.82
C VAL A 345 -25.44 5.72 -6.22
N ILE A 346 -25.66 6.76 -7.01
CA ILE A 346 -26.29 6.69 -8.33
C ILE A 346 -25.22 6.96 -9.39
N PHE A 347 -25.23 6.20 -10.48
CA PHE A 347 -24.42 6.52 -11.65
C PHE A 347 -25.20 7.42 -12.61
N GLU A 348 -24.58 8.53 -13.02
CA GLU A 348 -25.14 9.50 -13.94
C GLU A 348 -24.15 9.77 -15.08
N SER A 349 -24.63 9.77 -16.33
CA SER A 349 -23.79 9.98 -17.50
C SER A 349 -24.40 10.99 -18.46
N HIS A 350 -23.57 11.86 -19.02
CA HIS A 350 -23.98 12.92 -19.94
C HIS A 350 -23.14 12.86 -21.21
N ALA A 351 -23.80 12.80 -22.37
CA ALA A 351 -23.11 12.53 -23.63
C ALA A 351 -22.40 13.77 -24.22
N LYS A 352 -22.95 14.98 -24.01
CA LYS A 352 -22.52 16.18 -24.75
C LYS A 352 -21.83 17.21 -23.85
N ALA A 353 -20.70 17.72 -24.32
CA ALA A 353 -20.04 18.90 -23.79
C ALA A 353 -21.01 20.11 -23.78
N GLY A 354 -20.82 21.03 -22.84
CA GLY A 354 -21.69 22.21 -22.66
C GLY A 354 -23.00 21.94 -21.92
N THR A 355 -23.33 20.68 -21.62
CA THR A 355 -24.50 20.35 -20.77
C THR A 355 -24.33 20.97 -19.38
N VAL A 356 -25.34 21.69 -18.91
CA VAL A 356 -25.35 22.30 -17.57
C VAL A 356 -25.93 21.30 -16.57
N LEU A 357 -25.17 20.95 -15.53
CA LEU A 357 -25.65 20.05 -14.45
C LEU A 357 -26.60 20.76 -13.49
N PHE A 358 -26.25 21.98 -13.09
CA PHE A 358 -27.06 22.88 -12.27
C PHE A 358 -26.54 24.31 -12.40
N ASN A 359 -27.39 25.28 -12.08
CA ASN A 359 -27.07 26.70 -12.13
C ASN A 359 -26.78 27.29 -10.73
N GLN A 360 -25.95 28.33 -10.71
CA GLN A 360 -25.78 29.17 -9.52
C GLN A 360 -27.14 29.76 -9.09
N GLY A 361 -27.43 29.70 -7.79
CA GLY A 361 -28.68 30.13 -7.19
C GLY A 361 -29.76 29.04 -7.09
N GLU A 362 -29.60 27.87 -7.71
CA GLU A 362 -30.53 26.75 -7.55
C GLU A 362 -30.43 26.10 -6.17
N GLU A 363 -31.43 25.33 -5.78
CA GLU A 363 -31.37 24.53 -4.54
C GLU A 363 -30.35 23.39 -4.68
N GLY A 364 -29.59 23.13 -3.60
CA GLY A 364 -28.68 22.00 -3.55
C GLY A 364 -29.40 20.66 -3.42
N THR A 365 -29.50 19.89 -4.50
CA THR A 365 -30.20 18.59 -4.52
C THR A 365 -29.28 17.38 -4.38
N SER A 366 -28.05 17.45 -4.91
CA SER A 366 -27.13 16.31 -4.95
C SER A 366 -25.65 16.70 -4.79
N TRP A 367 -24.84 15.74 -4.37
CA TRP A 367 -23.38 15.77 -4.35
C TRP A 367 -22.83 14.87 -5.45
N TYR A 368 -21.78 15.32 -6.15
CA TYR A 368 -21.24 14.67 -7.33
C TYR A 368 -19.75 14.38 -7.20
N ILE A 369 -19.33 13.24 -7.75
CA ILE A 369 -17.92 12.83 -7.89
C ILE A 369 -17.69 12.46 -9.36
N ILE A 370 -16.63 12.98 -9.97
CA ILE A 370 -16.34 12.76 -11.40
C ILE A 370 -15.63 11.41 -11.57
N GLN A 371 -16.25 10.46 -12.29
CA GLN A 371 -15.63 9.18 -12.66
C GLN A 371 -14.95 9.22 -14.04
N LYS A 372 -15.46 10.01 -14.96
CA LYS A 372 -14.90 10.18 -16.30
C LYS A 372 -15.25 11.57 -16.81
N GLY A 373 -14.31 12.19 -17.49
CA GLY A 373 -14.50 13.50 -18.10
C GLY A 373 -14.08 14.65 -17.19
N SER A 374 -14.56 15.85 -17.53
CA SER A 374 -14.22 17.10 -16.85
C SER A 374 -15.37 18.11 -16.93
N VAL A 375 -15.40 19.02 -15.96
CA VAL A 375 -16.43 20.07 -15.87
C VAL A 375 -15.80 21.43 -15.56
N ASN A 376 -16.44 22.50 -16.02
CA ASN A 376 -16.10 23.87 -15.70
C ASN A 376 -16.96 24.33 -14.52
N VAL A 377 -16.33 24.98 -13.53
CA VAL A 377 -17.00 25.69 -12.44
C VAL A 377 -17.17 27.15 -12.85
N VAL A 378 -18.41 27.60 -13.02
CA VAL A 378 -18.74 28.93 -13.54
C VAL A 378 -19.44 29.76 -12.47
N ILE A 379 -18.94 30.98 -12.24
CA ILE A 379 -19.58 31.94 -11.33
C ILE A 379 -19.97 33.19 -12.12
N TYR A 380 -21.21 33.65 -11.93
CA TYR A 380 -21.71 34.85 -12.58
C TYR A 380 -20.82 36.07 -12.25
N GLY A 381 -20.43 36.81 -13.30
CA GLY A 381 -19.51 37.94 -13.18
C GLY A 381 -18.02 37.58 -13.10
N LYS A 382 -17.65 36.31 -12.85
CA LYS A 382 -16.25 35.84 -12.83
C LYS A 382 -15.89 34.87 -13.97
N GLY A 383 -16.88 34.29 -14.64
CA GLY A 383 -16.65 33.31 -15.70
C GLY A 383 -16.22 31.96 -15.14
N VAL A 384 -15.35 31.25 -15.87
CA VAL A 384 -14.81 29.95 -15.43
C VAL A 384 -13.75 30.17 -14.36
N VAL A 385 -14.02 29.70 -13.14
CA VAL A 385 -13.11 29.86 -11.99
C VAL A 385 -12.05 28.77 -11.97
N CYS A 386 -12.43 27.53 -12.26
CA CYS A 386 -11.55 26.38 -12.37
C CYS A 386 -12.21 25.24 -13.16
N THR A 387 -11.40 24.27 -13.54
CA THR A 387 -11.80 23.01 -14.18
C THR A 387 -11.57 21.84 -13.24
N LEU A 388 -12.59 20.99 -13.11
CA LEU A 388 -12.52 19.76 -12.32
C LEU A 388 -12.40 18.56 -13.25
N HIS A 389 -11.65 17.55 -12.81
CA HIS A 389 -11.34 16.34 -13.58
C HIS A 389 -11.73 15.08 -12.81
N GLU A 390 -11.56 13.93 -13.45
CA GLU A 390 -11.75 12.62 -12.84
C GLU A 390 -11.06 12.50 -11.46
N GLY A 391 -11.85 12.12 -10.46
CA GLY A 391 -11.46 12.01 -9.06
C GLY A 391 -11.84 13.21 -8.19
N ASP A 392 -12.16 14.36 -8.79
CA ASP A 392 -12.62 15.56 -8.08
C ASP A 392 -14.11 15.43 -7.68
N ASP A 393 -14.53 16.19 -6.66
CA ASP A 393 -15.90 16.24 -6.16
C ASP A 393 -16.43 17.67 -5.99
N PHE A 394 -17.75 17.84 -6.14
CA PHE A 394 -18.42 19.15 -6.10
C PHE A 394 -19.88 19.08 -5.64
N GLY A 395 -20.40 20.23 -5.20
CA GLY A 395 -21.82 20.38 -4.83
C GLY A 395 -22.17 19.93 -3.40
N LYS A 396 -21.19 19.58 -2.57
CA LYS A 396 -21.39 19.18 -1.17
C LYS A 396 -21.94 20.29 -0.27
N LEU A 397 -21.47 21.53 -0.46
CA LEU A 397 -21.76 22.66 0.44
C LEU A 397 -23.26 22.93 0.62
N ALA A 398 -23.99 22.96 -0.49
CA ALA A 398 -25.42 23.26 -0.50
C ALA A 398 -26.26 22.19 0.22
N LEU A 399 -25.76 20.95 0.31
CA LEU A 399 -26.41 19.89 1.08
C LEU A 399 -26.25 20.05 2.59
N VAL A 400 -25.11 20.61 3.03
CA VAL A 400 -24.75 20.74 4.45
C VAL A 400 -25.34 22.01 5.07
N THR A 401 -25.40 23.08 4.28
CA THR A 401 -25.77 24.42 4.78
C THR A 401 -27.20 24.82 4.42
N ASP A 402 -27.92 24.01 3.64
CA ASP A 402 -29.21 24.34 3.04
C ASP A 402 -29.21 25.68 2.27
N SER A 403 -28.04 26.10 1.79
CA SER A 403 -27.86 27.31 1.00
C SER A 403 -28.00 27.05 -0.51
N PRO A 404 -28.34 28.07 -1.33
CA PRO A 404 -28.34 27.95 -2.79
C PRO A 404 -26.95 27.61 -3.37
N ARG A 405 -26.92 27.07 -4.59
CA ARG A 405 -25.67 26.77 -5.32
C ARG A 405 -24.82 28.03 -5.50
N ALA A 406 -23.58 28.00 -5.02
CA ALA A 406 -22.63 29.10 -5.16
C ALA A 406 -22.00 29.24 -6.57
N ALA A 407 -22.17 28.23 -7.44
CA ALA A 407 -21.63 28.20 -8.79
C ALA A 407 -22.49 27.31 -9.71
N SER A 408 -22.40 27.54 -11.02
CA SER A 408 -22.92 26.64 -12.05
C SER A 408 -21.87 25.61 -12.45
N ILE A 409 -22.31 24.40 -12.81
CA ILE A 409 -21.43 23.34 -13.32
C ILE A 409 -21.81 23.01 -14.76
N VAL A 410 -20.82 23.07 -15.66
CA VAL A 410 -21.02 22.84 -17.09
C VAL A 410 -20.01 21.80 -17.59
N LEU A 411 -20.48 20.79 -18.32
CA LEU A 411 -19.60 19.79 -18.93
C LEU A 411 -18.58 20.44 -19.86
N ARG A 412 -17.32 20.02 -19.70
CA ARG A 412 -16.22 20.48 -20.56
C ARG A 412 -16.00 19.55 -21.75
N GLU A 413 -16.27 18.26 -21.61
CA GLU A 413 -16.08 17.26 -22.68
C GLU A 413 -17.28 16.33 -22.80
N ASP A 414 -17.33 15.61 -23.92
CA ASP A 414 -18.34 14.60 -24.19
C ASP A 414 -18.18 13.38 -23.27
N ASN A 415 -19.26 12.64 -23.07
CA ASN A 415 -19.29 11.37 -22.32
C ASN A 415 -18.74 11.47 -20.88
N CYS A 416 -19.14 12.49 -20.13
CA CYS A 416 -18.80 12.59 -18.71
C CYS A 416 -19.63 11.61 -17.87
N HIS A 417 -19.04 11.08 -16.81
CA HIS A 417 -19.64 10.12 -15.88
C HIS A 417 -19.46 10.60 -14.44
N PHE A 418 -20.51 10.49 -13.64
CA PHE A 418 -20.57 10.97 -12.27
C PHE A 418 -21.15 9.90 -11.34
N LEU A 419 -20.63 9.85 -10.11
CA LEU A 419 -21.36 9.30 -8.98
C LEU A 419 -22.14 10.42 -8.30
N ARG A 420 -23.44 10.22 -8.09
CA ARG A 420 -24.36 11.17 -7.47
C ARG A 420 -24.93 10.60 -6.18
N VAL A 421 -24.98 11.43 -5.14
CA VAL A 421 -25.67 11.14 -3.88
C VAL A 421 -26.69 12.23 -3.62
N ASP A 422 -27.95 11.86 -3.44
CA ASP A 422 -29.05 12.80 -3.25
C ASP A 422 -29.13 13.31 -1.81
N LYS A 423 -29.67 14.52 -1.62
CA LYS A 423 -29.74 15.21 -0.33
C LYS A 423 -30.41 14.38 0.76
N GLU A 424 -31.50 13.69 0.43
CA GLU A 424 -32.25 12.86 1.39
C GLU A 424 -31.40 11.69 1.88
N ASP A 425 -30.74 10.99 0.97
CA ASP A 425 -29.84 9.88 1.29
C ASP A 425 -28.59 10.38 2.02
N PHE A 426 -28.00 11.50 1.59
CA PHE A 426 -26.86 12.13 2.27
C PHE A 426 -27.17 12.43 3.74
N ASN A 427 -28.32 13.06 3.99
CA ASN A 427 -28.77 13.39 5.34
C ASN A 427 -29.20 12.15 6.13
N ARG A 428 -29.79 11.13 5.47
CA ARG A 428 -30.12 9.84 6.11
C ARG A 428 -28.86 9.14 6.60
N ILE A 429 -27.83 9.04 5.77
CA ILE A 429 -26.56 8.41 6.14
C ILE A 429 -25.94 9.12 7.35
N LEU A 430 -25.93 10.46 7.37
CA LEU A 430 -25.42 11.21 8.52
C LEU A 430 -26.22 10.95 9.81
N ARG A 431 -27.56 10.88 9.71
CA ARG A 431 -28.41 10.54 10.86
C ARG A 431 -28.22 9.11 11.33
N ASP A 432 -28.13 8.15 10.42
CA ASP A 432 -27.99 6.73 10.73
C ASP A 432 -26.62 6.44 11.37
N VAL A 433 -25.56 7.12 10.92
CA VAL A 433 -24.24 7.03 11.55
C VAL A 433 -24.29 7.59 12.97
N GLU A 434 -24.91 8.74 13.22
CA GLU A 434 -25.02 9.30 14.57
C GLU A 434 -25.94 8.43 15.45
N ALA A 435 -27.04 7.89 14.91
CA ALA A 435 -27.95 6.98 15.63
C ALA A 435 -27.29 5.65 16.01
N ASN A 436 -26.34 5.18 15.21
CA ASN A 436 -25.54 4.00 15.49
C ASN A 436 -24.31 4.28 16.37
N THR A 437 -24.06 5.54 16.73
CA THR A 437 -22.93 5.95 17.57
C THR A 437 -23.39 6.21 19.00
N VAL A 438 -22.72 5.59 19.97
CA VAL A 438 -22.94 5.81 21.41
C VAL A 438 -21.72 6.54 21.96
N ARG A 439 -21.93 7.71 22.56
CA ARG A 439 -20.88 8.51 23.20
C ARG A 439 -21.09 8.53 24.70
N LEU A 440 -20.24 7.83 25.46
CA LEU A 440 -20.20 7.95 26.92
C LEU A 440 -19.47 9.24 27.28
N LYS A 441 -20.07 10.01 28.20
CA LYS A 441 -19.50 11.27 28.67
C LYS A 441 -19.26 11.24 30.16
N GLU A 442 -18.13 11.78 30.59
CA GLU A 442 -17.81 12.10 31.99
C GLU A 442 -17.46 13.58 32.06
N HIS A 443 -18.04 14.30 33.03
CA HIS A 443 -17.86 15.75 33.15
C HIS A 443 -18.12 16.51 31.83
N GLU A 444 -19.19 16.13 31.12
CA GLU A 444 -19.60 16.66 29.80
C GLU A 444 -18.63 16.41 28.63
N GLN A 445 -17.48 15.79 28.88
CA GLN A 445 -16.51 15.41 27.85
C GLN A 445 -16.74 13.98 27.39
N ALA A 446 -16.63 13.71 26.09
CA ALA A 446 -16.69 12.35 25.58
C ALA A 446 -15.43 11.58 26.03
N VAL A 447 -15.63 10.41 26.64
CA VAL A 447 -14.54 9.55 27.13
C VAL A 447 -14.50 8.19 26.45
N LEU A 448 -15.61 7.76 25.84
CA LEU A 448 -15.67 6.54 25.02
C LEU A 448 -16.72 6.70 23.93
N VAL A 449 -16.35 6.37 22.70
CA VAL A 449 -17.21 6.37 21.53
C VAL A 449 -17.29 4.95 20.99
N LEU A 450 -18.51 4.44 20.89
CA LEU A 450 -18.83 3.11 20.40
C LEU A 450 -19.69 3.24 19.15
N GLU A 451 -19.53 2.33 18.21
CA GLU A 451 -20.39 2.21 17.04
C GLU A 451 -21.09 0.85 17.04
N LYS A 452 -22.36 0.83 16.67
CA LYS A 452 -23.15 -0.39 16.55
C LYS A 452 -22.70 -1.19 15.32
N SER A 453 -22.32 -2.45 15.52
CA SER A 453 -21.96 -3.36 14.42
C SER A 453 -23.18 -3.65 13.53
N PRO A 454 -23.06 -3.54 12.20
CA PRO A 454 -24.16 -3.79 11.27
C PRO A 454 -24.58 -5.27 11.19
N ARG A 455 -23.72 -6.21 11.62
CA ARG A 455 -24.06 -7.64 11.67
C ARG A 455 -24.83 -7.98 12.95
N THR A 456 -26.14 -8.21 12.84
CA THR A 456 -26.90 -8.95 13.85
C THR A 456 -26.32 -10.35 13.95
N SER A 457 -25.71 -10.67 15.08
CA SER A 457 -25.37 -12.06 15.39
C SER A 457 -26.64 -12.92 15.32
N THR A 458 -26.52 -14.19 14.94
CA THR A 458 -27.60 -15.19 14.92
C THR A 458 -28.30 -15.37 16.28
N LEU A 459 -27.80 -14.70 17.33
CA LEU A 459 -28.31 -14.72 18.71
C LEU A 459 -28.92 -13.39 19.18
N GLY A 460 -29.26 -12.45 18.29
CA GLY A 460 -30.06 -11.25 18.64
C GLY A 460 -29.37 -10.20 19.53
N SER A 461 -28.14 -10.42 19.99
CA SER A 461 -27.38 -9.42 20.76
C SER A 461 -26.77 -8.37 19.85
N ILE A 462 -27.13 -7.10 20.07
CA ILE A 462 -26.46 -5.94 19.45
C ILE A 462 -25.02 -5.90 19.95
N LYS A 463 -24.05 -5.84 19.03
CA LYS A 463 -22.62 -5.76 19.34
C LYS A 463 -22.13 -4.35 19.04
N TYR A 464 -21.47 -3.72 20.00
CA TYR A 464 -20.83 -2.42 19.83
C TYR A 464 -19.32 -2.60 19.64
N THR A 465 -18.70 -1.71 18.87
CA THR A 465 -17.26 -1.67 18.62
C THR A 465 -16.69 -0.35 19.08
N VAL A 466 -15.57 -0.38 19.80
CA VAL A 466 -14.86 0.84 20.24
C VAL A 466 -14.29 1.58 19.03
N ILE A 467 -14.62 2.86 18.88
CA ILE A 467 -14.06 3.74 17.84
C ILE A 467 -12.95 4.59 18.44
N SER A 468 -13.23 5.26 19.56
CA SER A 468 -12.25 6.03 20.31
C SER A 468 -12.55 6.07 21.80
N GLY A 469 -11.55 6.37 22.62
CA GLY A 469 -11.75 6.59 24.05
C GLY A 469 -10.47 6.92 24.81
N THR A 470 -10.59 7.27 26.08
CA THR A 470 -9.40 7.39 26.95
C THR A 470 -8.83 6.00 27.22
N PRO A 471 -7.50 5.87 27.45
CA PRO A 471 -6.88 4.58 27.75
C PRO A 471 -7.62 3.80 28.84
N GLU A 472 -7.93 4.47 29.95
CA GLU A 472 -8.60 3.91 31.12
C GLU A 472 -9.99 3.37 30.77
N LYS A 473 -10.80 4.14 30.03
CA LYS A 473 -12.16 3.74 29.66
C LYS A 473 -12.19 2.63 28.63
N ILE A 474 -11.20 2.56 27.76
CA ILE A 474 -11.03 1.43 26.83
C ILE A 474 -10.76 0.14 27.63
N LEU A 475 -9.83 0.19 28.60
CA LEU A 475 -9.53 -0.95 29.47
C LEU A 475 -10.75 -1.40 30.28
N GLU A 476 -11.45 -0.45 30.92
CA GLU A 476 -12.67 -0.71 31.70
C GLU A 476 -13.74 -1.37 30.82
N HIS A 477 -14.01 -0.81 29.63
CA HIS A 477 -14.99 -1.37 28.70
C HIS A 477 -14.65 -2.81 28.28
N PHE A 478 -13.39 -3.11 27.98
CA PHE A 478 -13.00 -4.48 27.61
C PHE A 478 -13.07 -5.43 28.80
N LEU A 479 -12.76 -4.99 30.02
CA LEU A 479 -12.94 -5.78 31.23
C LEU A 479 -14.42 -6.06 31.53
N GLU A 480 -15.33 -5.12 31.28
CA GLU A 480 -16.76 -5.31 31.52
C GLU A 480 -17.43 -6.21 30.46
N THR A 481 -17.03 -6.05 29.20
CA THR A 481 -17.63 -6.76 28.07
C THR A 481 -17.00 -8.13 27.78
N MET A 482 -15.87 -8.45 28.43
CA MET A 482 -15.22 -9.76 28.31
C MET A 482 -16.13 -10.87 28.85
N ARG A 483 -16.56 -11.76 27.95
CA ARG A 483 -17.25 -13.02 28.31
C ARG A 483 -16.22 -14.03 28.82
N MET A 484 -16.63 -14.82 29.82
CA MET A 484 -15.78 -15.83 30.46
C MET A 484 -15.70 -17.15 29.67
N ASP A 485 -16.53 -17.30 28.63
CA ASP A 485 -16.69 -18.53 27.86
C ASP A 485 -15.82 -18.57 26.59
N ILE A 486 -15.62 -19.78 26.07
CA ILE A 486 -14.64 -20.29 25.08
C ILE A 486 -14.54 -19.54 23.73
N HIS A 487 -15.39 -18.54 23.46
CA HIS A 487 -15.32 -17.79 22.21
C HIS A 487 -14.26 -16.68 22.27
N HIS A 488 -13.19 -16.86 21.48
CA HIS A 488 -12.17 -15.86 21.19
C HIS A 488 -12.84 -14.53 20.79
N ASN A 489 -12.63 -13.47 21.59
CA ASN A 489 -13.08 -12.12 21.27
C ASN A 489 -11.90 -11.32 20.69
N PRO A 490 -11.82 -11.14 19.36
CA PRO A 490 -10.68 -10.50 18.72
C PRO A 490 -10.41 -9.08 19.21
N ALA A 491 -11.44 -8.38 19.71
CA ALA A 491 -11.30 -7.01 20.17
C ALA A 491 -10.44 -6.90 21.45
N VAL A 492 -10.48 -7.91 22.31
CA VAL A 492 -9.60 -7.98 23.48
C VAL A 492 -8.16 -8.23 23.04
N ASP A 493 -7.96 -9.06 22.04
CA ASP A 493 -6.61 -9.36 21.53
C ASP A 493 -6.03 -8.15 20.79
N ASP A 494 -6.87 -7.35 20.12
CA ASP A 494 -6.48 -6.06 19.55
C ASP A 494 -6.04 -5.10 20.66
N PHE A 495 -6.74 -5.04 21.80
CA PHE A 495 -6.29 -4.23 22.96
C PHE A 495 -4.94 -4.74 23.50
N VAL A 496 -4.83 -6.04 23.77
CA VAL A 496 -3.62 -6.67 24.31
C VAL A 496 -2.41 -6.49 23.38
N LEU A 497 -2.61 -6.48 22.07
CA LEU A 497 -1.53 -6.26 21.12
C LEU A 497 -1.15 -4.77 21.05
N MET A 498 -2.13 -3.87 21.10
CA MET A 498 -1.93 -2.45 20.77
C MET A 498 -1.74 -1.54 22.00
N HIS A 499 -1.95 -2.04 23.24
CA HIS A 499 -1.91 -1.19 24.44
C HIS A 499 -0.58 -0.43 24.55
N CYS A 500 0.56 -1.01 24.15
CA CYS A 500 1.86 -0.36 24.28
C CYS A 500 1.95 0.99 23.55
N VAL A 501 1.09 1.24 22.56
CA VAL A 501 1.01 2.49 21.79
C VAL A 501 0.37 3.64 22.59
N PHE A 502 -0.57 3.34 23.49
CA PHE A 502 -1.41 4.36 24.15
C PHE A 502 -1.53 4.20 25.68
N MET A 503 -1.12 3.05 26.22
CA MET A 503 -1.12 2.69 27.63
C MET A 503 0.09 1.77 27.91
N PRO A 504 1.27 2.34 28.24
CA PRO A 504 2.45 1.54 28.58
C PRO A 504 2.19 0.70 29.85
N ASN A 505 2.96 -0.37 30.05
CA ASN A 505 2.78 -1.27 31.20
C ASN A 505 2.91 -0.55 32.55
N SER A 506 3.70 0.53 32.62
CA SER A 506 3.79 1.39 33.80
C SER A 506 2.46 2.04 34.21
N GLN A 507 1.52 2.19 33.27
CA GLN A 507 0.15 2.67 33.52
C GLN A 507 -0.85 1.51 33.58
N MET A 508 -0.74 0.54 32.66
CA MET A 508 -1.69 -0.57 32.57
C MET A 508 -1.64 -1.51 33.78
N CYS A 509 -0.45 -1.91 34.23
CA CYS A 509 -0.31 -2.90 35.31
C CYS A 509 -0.92 -2.40 36.63
N PRO A 510 -0.67 -1.15 37.09
CA PRO A 510 -1.34 -0.62 38.27
C PRO A 510 -2.86 -0.53 38.13
N LEU A 511 -3.36 -0.12 36.96
CA LEU A 511 -4.81 -0.07 36.70
C LEU A 511 -5.44 -1.46 36.74
N LEU A 512 -4.79 -2.46 36.15
CA LEU A 512 -5.27 -3.84 36.16
C LEU A 512 -5.24 -4.44 37.57
N MET A 513 -4.23 -4.10 38.37
CA MET A 513 -4.15 -4.48 39.78
C MET A 513 -5.26 -3.82 40.60
N ALA A 514 -5.59 -2.55 40.32
CA ALA A 514 -6.72 -1.86 40.97
C ALA A 514 -8.08 -2.50 40.64
N GLN A 515 -8.21 -3.12 39.46
CA GLN A 515 -9.39 -3.89 39.04
C GLN A 515 -9.45 -5.30 39.68
N TYR A 516 -8.45 -5.69 40.48
CA TYR A 516 -8.44 -6.88 41.33
C TYR A 516 -8.71 -6.49 42.80
N PRO A 517 -9.95 -6.10 43.17
CA PRO A 517 -10.23 -5.50 44.47
C PRO A 517 -10.04 -6.49 45.64
N PHE A 518 -9.50 -5.99 46.75
CA PHE A 518 -9.52 -6.70 48.03
C PHE A 518 -10.94 -6.63 48.61
N CYS A 519 -11.68 -7.75 48.61
CA CYS A 519 -13.06 -7.80 49.15
C CYS A 519 -13.28 -9.07 49.97
N LEU A 520 -13.51 -8.90 51.27
CA LEU A 520 -13.80 -9.96 52.26
C LEU A 520 -15.25 -9.92 52.79
N TYR A 521 -16.12 -9.04 52.31
CA TYR A 521 -17.47 -8.84 52.86
C TYR A 521 -18.62 -9.03 51.85
N SER A 522 -19.76 -9.52 52.36
CA SER A 522 -20.60 -10.57 51.78
C SER A 522 -21.68 -10.17 50.75
N GLU A 523 -21.92 -8.89 50.45
CA GLU A 523 -23.08 -8.49 49.62
C GLU A 523 -22.80 -8.37 48.10
N ARG A 524 -21.54 -8.38 47.67
CA ARG A 524 -21.14 -8.28 46.23
C ARG A 524 -20.13 -9.34 45.81
N LEU A 525 -20.09 -10.48 46.49
CA LEU A 525 -19.07 -11.52 46.29
C LEU A 525 -19.02 -12.02 44.84
N GLU A 526 -20.17 -12.22 44.20
CA GLU A 526 -20.26 -12.70 42.81
C GLU A 526 -19.73 -11.67 41.80
N TYR A 527 -20.09 -10.39 41.98
CA TYR A 527 -19.54 -9.30 41.16
C TYR A 527 -18.02 -9.18 41.33
N ALA A 528 -17.53 -9.20 42.57
CA ALA A 528 -16.10 -9.12 42.87
C ALA A 528 -15.33 -10.32 42.29
N LEU A 529 -15.89 -11.53 42.40
CA LEU A 529 -15.32 -12.74 41.80
C LEU A 529 -15.23 -12.64 40.28
N ASN A 530 -16.30 -12.19 39.61
CA ASN A 530 -16.31 -12.01 38.16
C ASN A 530 -15.30 -10.96 37.70
N SER A 531 -15.19 -9.83 38.40
CA SER A 531 -14.17 -8.81 38.10
C SER A 531 -12.75 -9.35 38.30
N LYS A 532 -12.47 -10.07 39.40
CA LYS A 532 -11.19 -10.74 39.62
C LYS A 532 -10.85 -11.72 38.49
N ARG A 533 -11.80 -12.57 38.07
CA ARG A 533 -11.58 -13.50 36.96
C ARG A 533 -11.30 -12.79 35.64
N ARG A 534 -12.02 -11.71 35.32
CA ARG A 534 -11.80 -10.94 34.06
C ARG A 534 -10.43 -10.27 34.05
N ALA A 535 -10.01 -9.67 35.17
CA ALA A 535 -8.67 -9.10 35.31
C ALA A 535 -7.58 -10.17 35.12
N LEU A 536 -7.73 -11.35 35.75
CA LEU A 536 -6.79 -12.47 35.60
C LEU A 536 -6.73 -12.99 34.17
N ILE A 537 -7.87 -13.20 33.50
CA ILE A 537 -7.89 -13.66 32.11
C ILE A 537 -7.24 -12.64 31.19
N LEU A 538 -7.49 -11.35 31.39
CA LEU A 538 -6.81 -10.31 30.62
C LEU A 538 -5.30 -10.33 30.86
N ALA A 539 -4.84 -10.46 32.11
CA ALA A 539 -3.43 -10.57 32.46
C ALA A 539 -2.78 -11.81 31.81
N LEU A 540 -3.46 -12.97 31.83
CA LEU A 540 -2.99 -14.20 31.17
C LEU A 540 -2.89 -14.02 29.65
N ARG A 541 -3.89 -13.41 29.00
CA ARG A 541 -3.85 -13.11 27.56
C ARG A 541 -2.72 -12.14 27.23
N TRP A 542 -2.55 -11.09 28.03
CA TRP A 542 -1.47 -10.12 27.89
C TRP A 542 -0.09 -10.78 28.00
N ALA A 543 0.12 -11.59 29.03
CA ALA A 543 1.40 -12.26 29.23
C ALA A 543 1.70 -13.28 28.13
N ASN A 544 0.69 -14.01 27.65
CA ASN A 544 0.83 -14.91 26.51
C ASN A 544 1.14 -14.18 25.19
N ALA A 545 0.64 -12.95 25.00
CA ALA A 545 0.93 -12.16 23.81
C ALA A 545 2.35 -11.55 23.82
N HIS A 546 2.89 -11.26 25.01
CA HIS A 546 4.22 -10.68 25.17
C HIS A 546 5.33 -11.73 25.29
N THR A 547 4.98 -12.94 25.74
CA THR A 547 5.88 -14.10 25.88
C THR A 547 7.18 -13.75 26.63
N TYR A 548 8.30 -13.72 25.91
CA TYR A 548 9.64 -13.46 26.43
C TYR A 548 9.95 -11.97 26.58
N LEU A 549 9.20 -11.08 25.93
CA LEU A 549 9.43 -9.63 26.01
C LEU A 549 9.17 -9.07 27.42
N LEU A 550 8.39 -9.77 28.23
CA LEU A 550 8.13 -9.39 29.63
C LEU A 550 9.41 -9.35 30.47
N GLN A 551 10.39 -10.22 30.18
CA GLN A 551 11.68 -10.24 30.89
C GLN A 551 12.47 -8.95 30.71
N GLU A 552 12.23 -8.24 29.61
CA GLU A 552 12.87 -6.97 29.34
C GLU A 552 12.17 -5.79 30.06
N GLU A 553 11.17 -6.05 30.90
CA GLU A 553 10.43 -5.04 31.64
C GLU A 553 10.24 -5.42 33.12
N PRO A 554 11.12 -4.94 34.02
CA PRO A 554 11.06 -5.30 35.44
C PRO A 554 9.72 -4.99 36.12
N ALA A 555 9.05 -3.91 35.70
CA ALA A 555 7.72 -3.54 36.22
C ALA A 555 6.64 -4.58 35.85
N ALA A 556 6.73 -5.18 34.67
CA ALA A 556 5.80 -6.22 34.20
C ALA A 556 6.00 -7.52 34.98
N VAL A 557 7.25 -7.91 35.25
CA VAL A 557 7.59 -9.09 36.06
C VAL A 557 7.13 -8.91 37.50
N SER A 558 7.44 -7.76 38.12
CA SER A 558 7.00 -7.44 39.49
C SER A 558 5.48 -7.49 39.63
N PHE A 559 4.75 -6.98 38.64
CA PHE A 559 3.29 -7.07 38.61
C PHE A 559 2.78 -8.52 38.57
N LEU A 560 3.38 -9.38 37.73
CA LEU A 560 2.98 -10.78 37.63
C LEU A 560 3.24 -11.56 38.93
N GLU A 561 4.36 -11.28 39.60
CA GLU A 561 4.69 -11.88 40.90
C GLU A 561 3.69 -11.47 41.98
N GLU A 562 3.36 -10.17 42.05
CA GLU A 562 2.37 -9.63 42.99
C GLU A 562 0.96 -10.19 42.74
N LEU A 563 0.56 -10.27 41.46
CA LEU A 563 -0.73 -10.86 41.04
C LEU A 563 -0.79 -12.35 41.38
N TYR A 564 0.29 -13.10 41.17
CA TYR A 564 0.38 -14.51 41.52
C TYR A 564 0.29 -14.73 43.04
N GLY A 565 0.97 -13.91 43.84
CA GLY A 565 0.86 -13.93 45.29
C GLY A 565 -0.57 -13.68 45.77
N SER A 566 -1.24 -12.68 45.18
CA SER A 566 -2.63 -12.33 45.48
C SER A 566 -3.61 -13.45 45.10
N LEU A 567 -3.48 -14.00 43.90
CA LEU A 567 -4.28 -15.14 43.42
C LEU A 567 -4.07 -16.39 44.28
N SER A 568 -2.83 -16.67 44.69
CA SER A 568 -2.50 -17.83 45.53
C SER A 568 -3.13 -17.74 46.92
N ASN A 569 -3.24 -16.53 47.47
CA ASN A 569 -3.94 -16.29 48.73
C ASN A 569 -5.47 -16.41 48.55
N ASP A 570 -6.03 -15.79 47.51
CA ASP A 570 -7.46 -15.77 47.26
C ASP A 570 -8.02 -17.13 46.87
N SER A 571 -7.28 -17.94 46.11
CA SER A 571 -7.71 -19.29 45.69
C SER A 571 -7.87 -20.28 46.85
N ARG A 572 -7.26 -20.00 48.02
CA ARG A 572 -7.48 -20.77 49.26
C ARG A 572 -8.89 -20.56 49.80
N MET A 573 -9.46 -19.37 49.60
CA MET A 573 -10.79 -18.98 50.06
C MET A 573 -11.85 -19.13 48.96
N LEU A 574 -11.48 -18.85 47.71
CA LEU A 574 -12.36 -18.80 46.53
C LEU A 574 -12.02 -19.93 45.56
N ARG A 575 -12.73 -21.07 45.68
CA ARG A 575 -12.51 -22.25 44.81
C ARG A 575 -12.63 -21.93 43.31
N ALA A 576 -13.48 -20.96 42.97
CA ALA A 576 -13.71 -20.52 41.59
C ALA A 576 -12.55 -19.73 40.98
N LEU A 577 -11.39 -19.57 41.63
CA LEU A 577 -10.17 -19.01 41.04
C LEU A 577 -9.05 -20.05 40.86
N LYS A 578 -9.26 -21.26 41.39
CA LYS A 578 -8.23 -22.29 41.47
C LYS A 578 -7.79 -22.84 40.10
N ASP A 579 -8.67 -22.76 39.11
CA ASP A 579 -8.42 -23.15 37.72
C ASP A 579 -7.36 -22.27 37.04
N LEU A 580 -7.23 -21.00 37.44
CA LEU A 580 -6.30 -20.04 36.82
C LEU A 580 -4.90 -20.01 37.47
N VAL A 581 -4.75 -20.61 38.66
CA VAL A 581 -3.47 -20.65 39.40
C VAL A 581 -2.36 -21.34 38.60
N PRO A 582 -2.57 -22.54 38.01
CA PRO A 582 -1.50 -23.24 37.28
C PRO A 582 -1.04 -22.47 36.04
N ASP A 583 -1.96 -21.79 35.36
CA ASP A 583 -1.66 -21.00 34.16
C ASP A 583 -0.76 -19.81 34.49
N LEU A 584 -1.09 -19.07 35.57
CA LEU A 584 -0.27 -17.92 36.00
C LEU A 584 1.07 -18.38 36.59
N GLU A 585 1.09 -19.47 37.36
CA GLU A 585 2.31 -20.07 37.89
C GLU A 585 3.28 -20.46 36.77
N LYS A 586 2.77 -21.08 35.70
CA LYS A 586 3.56 -21.44 34.52
C LYS A 586 4.21 -20.21 33.90
N ILE A 587 3.47 -19.12 33.74
CA ILE A 587 3.99 -17.87 33.17
C ILE A 587 5.08 -17.28 34.06
N VAL A 588 4.85 -17.15 35.37
CA VAL A 588 5.84 -16.57 36.32
C VAL A 588 7.13 -17.40 36.34
N LYS A 589 7.02 -18.74 36.33
CA LYS A 589 8.18 -19.65 36.26
C LYS A 589 8.96 -19.52 34.94
N LEU A 590 8.26 -19.34 33.82
CA LEU A 590 8.90 -19.12 32.51
C LEU A 590 9.69 -17.80 32.48
N GLN A 591 9.28 -16.78 33.25
CA GLN A 591 10.02 -15.53 33.33
C GLN A 591 11.34 -15.65 34.11
N SER A 592 11.47 -16.66 34.99
CA SER A 592 12.66 -16.89 35.82
C SER A 592 13.74 -17.75 35.14
N ASP A 593 13.41 -18.46 34.04
CA ASP A 593 14.33 -19.37 33.34
C ASP A 593 14.62 -18.92 31.89
N VAL A 594 15.63 -18.04 31.76
CA VAL A 594 16.05 -17.44 30.48
C VAL A 594 16.66 -18.47 29.51
N ALA A 595 17.26 -19.56 30.02
CA ALA A 595 17.97 -20.53 29.19
C ALA A 595 17.03 -21.30 28.26
N THR A 596 15.79 -21.54 28.70
CA THR A 596 14.79 -22.31 27.96
C THR A 596 14.33 -21.62 26.66
N TYR A 597 14.21 -20.28 26.62
CA TYR A 597 13.82 -19.57 25.39
C TYR A 597 14.94 -19.48 24.35
N ILE A 598 16.19 -19.39 24.81
CA ILE A 598 17.38 -19.25 23.96
C ILE A 598 17.68 -20.54 23.18
N LEU A 599 17.52 -21.70 23.84
CA LEU A 599 17.84 -23.01 23.26
C LEU A 599 16.85 -23.45 22.16
N TYR A 600 15.60 -23.01 22.21
CA TYR A 600 14.54 -23.52 21.32
C TYR A 600 14.43 -22.81 19.97
N PHE A 601 14.77 -21.52 19.85
CA PHE A 601 14.40 -20.74 18.67
C PHE A 601 15.53 -19.98 17.95
N SER A 602 16.77 -19.98 18.45
CA SER A 602 17.86 -19.14 17.86
C SER A 602 17.45 -17.65 17.70
N LEU A 603 16.55 -17.16 18.57
CA LEU A 603 16.04 -15.78 18.59
C LEU A 603 17.16 -14.80 18.94
N ILE A 604 17.21 -13.64 18.27
CA ILE A 604 18.04 -12.53 18.76
C ILE A 604 17.25 -11.78 19.82
N PHE A 605 17.74 -11.85 21.06
CA PHE A 605 17.11 -11.22 22.22
C PHE A 605 17.76 -9.87 22.54
N ALA A 606 17.00 -8.89 23.05
CA ALA A 606 17.49 -7.53 23.28
C ALA A 606 18.66 -7.42 24.26
N LEU A 607 18.73 -8.34 25.23
CA LEU A 607 19.81 -8.43 26.23
C LEU A 607 21.03 -9.22 25.74
N PHE A 608 20.99 -9.83 24.53
CA PHE A 608 22.16 -10.54 24.02
C PHE A 608 23.31 -9.58 23.79
N LEU A 609 24.49 -9.98 24.26
CA LEU A 609 25.71 -9.22 24.06
C LEU A 609 26.33 -9.61 22.72
N VAL A 610 26.47 -8.64 21.83
CA VAL A 610 27.07 -8.78 20.51
C VAL A 610 28.49 -8.22 20.52
N LEU A 611 29.39 -8.90 19.81
CA LEU A 611 30.71 -8.37 19.47
C LEU A 611 30.59 -7.54 18.19
N LEU A 612 30.56 -6.22 18.35
CA LEU A 612 30.36 -5.28 17.25
C LEU A 612 31.69 -4.61 16.88
N LYS A 613 32.04 -4.63 15.59
CA LYS A 613 33.18 -3.89 15.06
C LYS A 613 32.75 -2.48 14.67
N VAL A 614 33.38 -1.47 15.25
CA VAL A 614 33.19 -0.06 14.90
C VAL A 614 34.50 0.47 14.33
N TYR A 615 34.44 0.99 13.11
CA TYR A 615 35.61 1.39 12.33
C TYR A 615 35.97 2.86 12.54
N CYS A 616 37.25 3.19 12.42
CA CYS A 616 37.78 4.55 12.44
C CYS A 616 37.99 5.06 11.00
N SER A 617 38.32 6.34 10.85
CA SER A 617 38.57 6.99 9.55
C SER A 617 39.77 6.39 8.79
N ASP A 618 40.71 5.78 9.49
CA ASP A 618 41.89 5.09 8.96
C ASP A 618 41.65 3.60 8.65
N HIS A 619 40.39 3.15 8.71
CA HIS A 619 39.94 1.77 8.49
C HIS A 619 40.38 0.76 9.56
N THR A 620 41.01 1.19 10.65
CA THR A 620 41.15 0.37 11.85
C THR A 620 39.79 0.19 12.54
N TYR A 621 39.66 -0.79 13.44
CA TYR A 621 38.40 -0.99 14.16
C TYR A 621 38.59 -1.38 15.61
N THR A 622 37.62 -0.99 16.43
CA THR A 622 37.48 -1.43 17.80
C THR A 622 36.34 -2.42 17.91
N THR A 623 36.58 -3.57 18.54
CA THR A 623 35.51 -4.53 18.84
C THR A 623 34.93 -4.21 20.20
N ILE A 624 33.67 -3.79 20.28
CA ILE A 624 32.95 -3.53 21.54
C ILE A 624 32.01 -4.70 21.86
N ARG A 625 31.73 -4.90 23.15
CA ARG A 625 30.75 -5.89 23.63
C ARG A 625 29.56 -5.11 24.19
N ILE A 626 28.42 -5.17 23.51
CA ILE A 626 27.26 -4.34 23.85
C ILE A 626 25.95 -5.11 23.64
N ALA A 627 24.89 -4.70 24.34
CA ALA A 627 23.58 -5.31 24.18
C ALA A 627 22.98 -5.04 22.80
N VAL A 628 22.13 -5.94 22.31
CA VAL A 628 21.37 -5.73 21.06
C VAL A 628 20.48 -4.46 21.15
N SER A 629 19.89 -4.18 22.30
CA SER A 629 19.07 -2.98 22.48
C SER A 629 19.87 -1.69 22.61
N ALA A 630 21.21 -1.74 22.58
CA ALA A 630 22.04 -0.60 22.93
C ALA A 630 21.78 0.62 22.04
N SER A 631 21.84 1.77 22.69
CA SER A 631 21.68 3.09 22.09
C SER A 631 22.97 3.57 21.42
N GLY A 632 22.83 4.51 20.48
CA GLY A 632 23.98 5.18 19.86
C GLY A 632 24.90 5.81 20.90
N ARG A 633 24.36 6.35 22.00
CA ARG A 633 25.13 6.88 23.13
C ARG A 633 25.98 5.81 23.81
N GLU A 634 25.41 4.64 24.09
CA GLU A 634 26.13 3.54 24.74
C GLU A 634 27.22 2.98 23.81
N VAL A 635 26.96 2.91 22.50
CA VAL A 635 27.97 2.53 21.50
C VAL A 635 29.11 3.54 21.47
N ILE A 636 28.81 4.84 21.38
CA ILE A 636 29.83 5.91 21.39
C ILE A 636 30.65 5.85 22.68
N GLY A 637 30.00 5.71 23.83
CA GLY A 637 30.69 5.60 25.12
C GLY A 637 31.63 4.40 25.19
N ALA A 638 31.19 3.22 24.74
CA ALA A 638 32.02 2.01 24.72
C ALA A 638 33.21 2.10 23.75
N VAL A 639 33.06 2.82 22.64
CA VAL A 639 34.15 3.08 21.68
C VAL A 639 35.13 4.10 22.25
N ALA A 640 34.64 5.21 22.81
CA ALA A 640 35.48 6.25 23.42
C ALA A 640 36.33 5.70 24.57
N ASP A 641 35.75 4.86 25.43
CA ASP A 641 36.45 4.18 26.53
C ASP A 641 37.60 3.30 26.03
N LYS A 642 37.36 2.50 24.99
CA LYS A 642 38.40 1.63 24.40
C LYS A 642 39.48 2.39 23.63
N LEU A 643 39.12 3.50 23.00
CA LEU A 643 40.08 4.36 22.29
C LEU A 643 40.82 5.31 23.25
N GLY A 644 40.36 5.45 24.49
CA GLY A 644 40.93 6.38 25.47
C GLY A 644 40.80 7.85 25.07
N THR A 645 39.81 8.20 24.23
CA THR A 645 39.61 9.57 23.74
C THR A 645 38.54 10.30 24.53
N THR A 646 38.73 11.61 24.68
CA THR A 646 37.74 12.54 25.25
C THR A 646 37.03 13.37 24.18
N ASP A 647 37.36 13.14 22.91
CA ASP A 647 36.78 13.86 21.78
C ASP A 647 35.31 13.47 21.56
N GLU A 648 34.51 14.43 21.08
CA GLU A 648 33.11 14.17 20.72
C GLU A 648 33.05 13.34 19.43
N LEU A 649 32.82 12.02 19.59
CA LEU A 649 32.69 11.09 18.47
C LEU A 649 31.27 11.08 17.90
N LEU A 650 31.18 11.05 16.58
CA LEU A 650 29.95 10.83 15.82
C LEU A 650 29.88 9.36 15.40
N LEU A 651 28.70 8.78 15.53
CA LEU A 651 28.41 7.44 15.02
C LEU A 651 27.79 7.54 13.62
N VAL A 652 28.41 6.89 12.65
CA VAL A 652 28.05 7.02 11.23
C VAL A 652 27.84 5.64 10.61
N HIS A 653 26.70 5.45 9.96
CA HIS A 653 26.49 4.34 9.04
C HIS A 653 27.03 4.73 7.65
N LEU A 654 27.95 3.94 7.13
CA LEU A 654 28.55 4.13 5.81
C LEU A 654 28.15 2.98 4.88
N SER A 655 27.49 3.32 3.77
CA SER A 655 27.07 2.36 2.74
C SER A 655 28.21 2.02 1.78
N ALA A 656 28.06 0.92 1.02
CA ALA A 656 29.00 0.55 -0.05
C ALA A 656 29.03 1.58 -1.21
N ALA A 657 28.02 2.45 -1.31
CA ALA A 657 28.00 3.56 -2.27
C ALA A 657 28.70 4.82 -1.76
N GLY A 658 29.21 4.81 -0.52
CA GLY A 658 29.82 5.99 0.12
C GLY A 658 28.82 6.95 0.76
N GLU A 659 27.54 6.57 0.85
CA GLU A 659 26.52 7.38 1.52
C GLU A 659 26.70 7.32 3.04
N LYS A 660 26.68 8.49 3.67
CA LYS A 660 26.95 8.68 5.09
C LYS A 660 25.65 9.05 5.80
N GLN A 661 25.20 8.21 6.71
CA GLN A 661 24.05 8.47 7.58
C GLN A 661 24.51 8.63 9.02
N MET A 662 24.35 9.82 9.58
CA MET A 662 24.64 10.08 10.98
C MET A 662 23.55 9.47 11.87
N LEU A 663 23.96 8.69 12.87
CA LEU A 663 23.05 8.11 13.86
C LEU A 663 22.94 9.04 15.07
N LYS A 664 21.72 9.19 15.58
CA LYS A 664 21.44 10.01 16.75
C LYS A 664 21.83 9.25 18.02
N PRO A 665 22.24 9.92 19.10
CA PRO A 665 22.55 9.27 20.37
C PRO A 665 21.40 8.44 20.96
N ASN A 666 20.15 8.80 20.66
CA ASN A 666 18.94 8.11 21.12
C ASN A 666 18.50 6.96 20.20
N ASP A 667 19.17 6.72 19.07
CA ASP A 667 18.86 5.60 18.18
C ASP A 667 19.19 4.29 18.91
N VAL A 668 18.27 3.33 18.90
CA VAL A 668 18.41 2.02 19.57
C VAL A 668 18.56 0.90 18.53
N SER A 669 19.28 -0.17 18.88
CA SER A 669 19.50 -1.34 18.01
C SER A 669 20.20 -0.98 16.69
N VAL A 670 21.19 -0.10 16.76
CA VAL A 670 21.85 0.53 15.59
C VAL A 670 22.56 -0.44 14.62
N PHE A 671 22.86 -1.68 15.04
CA PHE A 671 23.55 -2.65 14.18
C PHE A 671 22.60 -3.40 13.25
N SER A 672 21.33 -3.60 13.64
CA SER A 672 20.38 -4.39 12.85
C SER A 672 19.86 -3.59 11.66
N THR A 673 19.91 -2.26 11.73
CA THR A 673 19.48 -1.32 10.68
C THR A 673 20.54 -1.08 9.59
N LEU A 674 21.71 -1.71 9.69
CA LEU A 674 22.77 -1.58 8.69
C LEU A 674 22.35 -2.20 7.34
N GLY A 675 22.76 -1.55 6.25
CA GLY A 675 22.66 -2.13 4.91
C GLY A 675 23.41 -3.46 4.77
N ILE A 676 23.22 -4.19 3.66
CA ILE A 676 23.81 -5.53 3.50
C ILE A 676 25.33 -5.51 3.61
N ASN A 677 25.99 -4.56 2.96
CA ASN A 677 27.42 -4.32 3.10
C ASN A 677 27.71 -3.05 3.91
N GLY A 678 26.72 -2.50 4.61
CA GLY A 678 26.89 -1.34 5.49
C GLY A 678 27.86 -1.63 6.64
N ARG A 679 28.58 -0.60 7.07
CA ARG A 679 29.50 -0.65 8.22
C ARG A 679 29.29 0.55 9.13
N LEU A 680 29.64 0.37 10.40
CA LEU A 680 29.50 1.37 11.42
C LEU A 680 30.86 2.02 11.70
N PHE A 681 30.91 3.34 11.66
CA PHE A 681 32.10 4.13 11.89
C PHE A 681 31.91 5.05 13.10
N ALA A 682 32.99 5.30 13.83
CA ALA A 682 33.08 6.34 14.83
C ALA A 682 34.22 7.30 14.44
N CYS A 683 33.91 8.58 14.27
CA CYS A 683 34.91 9.58 13.96
C CYS A 683 34.55 10.95 14.57
N PRO A 684 35.53 11.83 14.79
CA PRO A 684 35.23 13.21 15.14
C PRO A 684 34.63 13.96 13.94
N ARG A 685 34.01 15.11 14.19
CA ARG A 685 33.18 15.84 13.22
C ARG A 685 33.96 16.38 12.01
N ASP A 686 35.21 16.76 12.20
CA ASP A 686 36.12 17.24 11.15
C ASP A 686 36.46 16.16 10.12
N GLN A 687 36.50 14.89 10.54
CA GLN A 687 36.83 13.74 9.68
C GLN A 687 35.62 13.11 8.97
N LEU A 688 34.41 13.63 9.21
CA LEU A 688 33.19 13.09 8.60
C LEU A 688 33.26 13.06 7.06
N ASN A 689 33.81 14.12 6.46
CA ASN A 689 33.90 14.24 5.02
C ASN A 689 34.96 13.32 4.39
N SER A 690 35.98 12.92 5.15
CA SER A 690 37.06 12.05 4.67
C SER A 690 36.75 10.55 4.78
N LEU A 691 35.67 10.15 5.46
CA LEU A 691 35.26 8.74 5.54
C LEU A 691 35.05 8.13 4.15
N THR A 692 35.64 6.95 3.92
CA THR A 692 35.54 6.16 2.69
C THR A 692 35.13 4.72 2.99
N PRO A 693 34.38 4.05 2.09
CA PRO A 693 34.00 2.64 2.25
C PRO A 693 35.22 1.71 2.33
N LEU A 694 35.07 0.61 3.06
CA LEU A 694 36.09 -0.45 3.11
C LEU A 694 36.05 -1.32 1.84
N PRO A 695 37.18 -1.94 1.44
CA PRO A 695 37.21 -2.87 0.31
C PRO A 695 36.22 -4.04 0.45
N GLU A 696 35.96 -4.55 1.66
CA GLU A 696 35.00 -5.63 1.83
C GLU A 696 33.53 -5.20 1.65
N GLN A 697 33.26 -3.88 1.61
CA GLN A 697 31.91 -3.37 1.35
C GLN A 697 31.56 -3.40 -0.14
N GLU A 698 32.53 -3.47 -1.05
CA GLU A 698 32.29 -3.47 -2.50
C GLU A 698 31.57 -4.74 -2.98
N GLY A 699 31.61 -5.81 -2.18
CA GLY A 699 31.00 -7.09 -2.51
C GLY A 699 31.92 -7.99 -3.36
N PRO A 700 31.38 -9.08 -3.93
CA PRO A 700 32.16 -10.03 -4.70
C PRO A 700 32.62 -9.47 -6.06
N SER A 701 33.88 -9.74 -6.43
CA SER A 701 34.42 -9.40 -7.75
C SER A 701 34.19 -10.47 -8.83
N ALA A 702 33.84 -11.69 -8.42
CA ALA A 702 33.52 -12.81 -9.30
C ALA A 702 32.20 -13.47 -8.90
N GLY A 703 31.39 -13.86 -9.89
CA GLY A 703 30.13 -14.56 -9.66
C GLY A 703 30.30 -15.98 -9.15
N SER A 704 29.27 -16.51 -8.49
CA SER A 704 29.26 -17.85 -7.90
C SER A 704 28.47 -18.88 -8.71
N MET A 705 28.06 -18.54 -9.94
CA MET A 705 27.31 -19.40 -10.86
C MET A 705 27.81 -20.85 -10.95
N SER A 706 29.12 -21.07 -11.05
CA SER A 706 29.68 -22.43 -11.16
C SER A 706 29.34 -23.35 -9.99
N THR A 707 29.05 -22.77 -8.83
CA THR A 707 28.69 -23.51 -7.61
C THR A 707 27.21 -23.88 -7.62
N PHE A 708 26.31 -22.90 -7.79
CA PHE A 708 24.86 -23.15 -7.66
C PHE A 708 24.17 -23.62 -8.94
N GLU A 709 24.85 -23.57 -10.10
CA GLU A 709 24.36 -24.16 -11.35
C GLU A 709 24.12 -25.68 -11.20
N LEU A 710 25.02 -26.37 -10.47
CA LEU A 710 24.96 -27.81 -10.20
C LEU A 710 23.89 -28.20 -9.18
N MET A 711 23.42 -27.25 -8.36
CA MET A 711 22.39 -27.47 -7.36
C MET A 711 21.01 -27.46 -8.03
N SER A 712 20.08 -28.33 -7.63
CA SER A 712 18.74 -28.31 -8.24
C SER A 712 17.98 -27.02 -7.89
N SER A 713 17.12 -26.53 -8.79
CA SER A 713 16.33 -25.33 -8.52
C SER A 713 15.35 -25.53 -7.35
N LYS A 714 14.85 -26.76 -7.18
CA LYS A 714 13.96 -27.15 -6.08
C LYS A 714 14.71 -27.18 -4.74
N ASP A 715 15.93 -27.73 -4.69
CA ASP A 715 16.73 -27.77 -3.47
C ASP A 715 17.13 -26.37 -3.00
N LEU A 716 17.53 -25.48 -3.93
CA LEU A 716 17.79 -24.08 -3.63
C LEU A 716 16.55 -23.39 -3.05
N ALA A 717 15.40 -23.49 -3.72
CA ALA A 717 14.15 -22.89 -3.25
C ALA A 717 13.69 -23.45 -1.90
N TYR A 718 13.88 -24.76 -1.67
CA TYR A 718 13.54 -25.42 -0.41
C TYR A 718 14.43 -24.93 0.73
N GLN A 719 15.76 -24.90 0.55
CA GLN A 719 16.69 -24.39 1.56
C GLN A 719 16.50 -22.88 1.82
N MET A 720 16.15 -22.11 0.79
CA MET A 720 15.75 -20.70 0.95
C MET A 720 14.50 -20.59 1.82
N THR A 721 13.48 -21.39 1.53
CA THR A 721 12.22 -21.38 2.30
C THR A 721 12.41 -21.82 3.75
N MET A 722 13.23 -22.84 4.00
CA MET A 722 13.58 -23.24 5.36
C MET A 722 14.27 -22.11 6.13
N PHE A 723 15.25 -21.44 5.52
CA PHE A 723 15.96 -20.35 6.16
C PHE A 723 15.08 -19.11 6.37
N ASP A 724 14.27 -18.76 5.37
CA ASP A 724 13.32 -17.64 5.48
C ASP A 724 12.25 -17.94 6.54
N TRP A 725 11.79 -19.19 6.69
CA TRP A 725 10.85 -19.60 7.73
C TRP A 725 11.43 -19.47 9.13
N GLU A 726 12.71 -19.84 9.32
CA GLU A 726 13.43 -19.62 10.58
C GLU A 726 13.46 -18.13 10.93
N LEU A 727 13.89 -17.27 10.00
CA LEU A 727 13.93 -15.82 10.22
C LEU A 727 12.55 -15.24 10.50
N PHE A 728 11.54 -15.65 9.74
CA PHE A 728 10.16 -15.18 9.89
C PHE A 728 9.53 -15.62 11.22
N SER A 729 9.84 -16.83 11.69
CA SER A 729 9.36 -17.36 12.96
C SER A 729 9.99 -16.64 14.16
N CYS A 730 11.21 -16.10 14.00
CA CYS A 730 11.86 -15.29 15.02
C CYS A 730 11.23 -13.90 15.21
N VAL A 731 10.52 -13.37 14.22
CA VAL A 731 9.91 -12.03 14.31
C VAL A 731 8.76 -12.02 15.31
N HIS A 732 8.90 -11.31 16.42
CA HIS A 732 7.78 -11.11 17.33
C HIS A 732 6.75 -10.13 16.74
N GLU A 733 5.48 -10.30 17.10
CA GLU A 733 4.40 -9.43 16.58
C GLU A 733 4.57 -7.98 17.00
N HIS A 734 5.10 -7.75 18.19
CA HIS A 734 5.40 -6.41 18.70
C HIS A 734 6.57 -5.74 17.98
N GLU A 735 7.48 -6.49 17.33
CA GLU A 735 8.53 -5.87 16.50
C GLU A 735 7.92 -5.11 15.32
N LEU A 736 6.80 -5.60 14.77
CA LEU A 736 6.06 -4.90 13.71
C LEU A 736 5.49 -3.57 14.22
N LEU A 737 5.04 -3.53 15.48
CA LEU A 737 4.54 -2.31 16.12
C LEU A 737 5.66 -1.31 16.39
N TYR A 738 6.74 -1.77 17.01
CA TYR A 738 7.89 -0.91 17.32
C TYR A 738 8.51 -0.36 16.03
N HIS A 739 8.54 -1.14 14.96
CA HIS A 739 8.96 -0.67 13.65
C HIS A 739 8.01 0.42 13.11
N THR A 740 6.70 0.19 13.16
CA THR A 740 5.69 1.09 12.59
C THR A 740 5.56 2.41 13.35
N PHE A 741 5.58 2.38 14.68
CA PHE A 741 5.40 3.55 15.56
C PHE A 741 6.74 4.19 16.00
N GLY A 742 7.86 3.65 15.53
CA GLY A 742 9.20 4.14 15.86
C GLY A 742 9.78 3.47 17.11
N ARG A 743 10.83 2.65 16.91
CA ARG A 743 11.48 1.84 17.95
C ARG A 743 12.05 2.66 19.11
N GLN A 744 12.46 3.89 18.85
CA GLN A 744 13.00 4.83 19.85
C GLN A 744 11.96 5.15 20.93
N SER A 745 10.68 5.26 20.55
CA SER A 745 9.57 5.56 21.45
C SER A 745 9.37 4.47 22.51
N PHE A 746 9.65 3.22 22.14
CA PHE A 746 9.51 2.05 23.02
C PHE A 746 10.83 1.65 23.69
N ARG A 747 11.97 2.13 23.18
CA ARG A 747 13.32 1.66 23.54
C ARG A 747 13.47 0.14 23.38
N ARG A 748 12.85 -0.42 22.35
CA ARG A 748 12.87 -1.86 22.04
C ARG A 748 13.61 -2.13 20.73
N THR A 749 14.17 -3.33 20.61
CA THR A 749 14.79 -3.80 19.37
C THR A 749 13.72 -4.33 18.39
N THR A 750 14.04 -4.29 17.10
CA THR A 750 13.31 -5.02 16.05
C THR A 750 14.29 -5.83 15.20
N ALA A 751 15.36 -6.35 15.82
CA ALA A 751 16.47 -6.96 15.11
C ALA A 751 16.05 -8.18 14.27
N ASN A 752 15.09 -8.99 14.74
CA ASN A 752 14.64 -10.15 13.97
C ASN A 752 13.88 -9.69 12.72
N LEU A 753 13.01 -8.69 12.86
CA LEU A 753 12.33 -8.06 11.72
C LEU A 753 13.33 -7.45 10.74
N ASP A 754 14.29 -6.66 11.23
CA ASP A 754 15.29 -6.00 10.40
C ASP A 754 16.12 -7.02 9.59
N LEU A 755 16.53 -8.12 10.21
CA LEU A 755 17.25 -9.20 9.53
C LEU A 755 16.39 -9.89 8.47
N PHE A 756 15.10 -10.11 8.75
CA PHE A 756 14.19 -10.71 7.79
C PHE A 756 13.91 -9.79 6.59
N LEU A 757 13.80 -8.48 6.81
CA LEU A 757 13.70 -7.49 5.73
C LEU A 757 15.00 -7.38 4.93
N ARG A 758 16.15 -7.38 5.61
CA ARG A 758 17.46 -7.41 4.97
C ARG A 758 17.65 -8.66 4.11
N ARG A 759 17.11 -9.80 4.54
CA ARG A 759 17.11 -11.05 3.77
C ARG A 759 16.39 -10.88 2.43
N PHE A 760 15.25 -10.18 2.39
CA PHE A 760 14.56 -9.87 1.13
C PHE A 760 15.48 -9.13 0.15
N ASN A 761 16.11 -8.04 0.60
CA ASN A 761 17.05 -7.27 -0.22
C ASN A 761 18.28 -8.09 -0.63
N GLN A 762 18.78 -8.96 0.24
CA GLN A 762 19.90 -9.85 -0.06
C GLN A 762 19.56 -10.83 -1.18
N VAL A 763 18.38 -11.44 -1.17
CA VAL A 763 17.94 -12.36 -2.23
C VAL A 763 17.72 -11.60 -3.55
N GLN A 764 17.13 -10.41 -3.50
CA GLN A 764 16.96 -9.55 -4.67
C GLN A 764 18.30 -9.20 -5.31
N LEU A 765 19.25 -8.70 -4.52
CA LEU A 765 20.57 -8.28 -5.01
C LEU A 765 21.47 -9.45 -5.39
N TRP A 766 21.24 -10.65 -4.83
CA TRP A 766 21.89 -11.88 -5.29
C TRP A 766 21.59 -12.17 -6.76
N VAL A 767 20.32 -12.03 -7.17
CA VAL A 767 19.95 -12.18 -8.59
C VAL A 767 20.69 -11.18 -9.46
N VAL A 768 20.66 -9.90 -9.09
CA VAL A 768 21.32 -8.83 -9.87
C VAL A 768 22.83 -9.04 -9.95
N THR A 769 23.46 -9.38 -8.81
CA THR A 769 24.90 -9.62 -8.71
C THR A 769 25.34 -10.76 -9.63
N GLU A 770 24.68 -11.91 -9.56
CA GLU A 770 25.05 -13.07 -10.39
C GLU A 770 24.85 -12.82 -11.89
N VAL A 771 23.79 -12.10 -12.27
CA VAL A 771 23.55 -11.75 -13.68
C VAL A 771 24.60 -10.75 -14.18
N CYS A 772 24.89 -9.69 -13.41
CA CYS A 772 25.84 -8.64 -13.79
C CYS A 772 27.31 -9.09 -13.78
N LEU A 773 27.67 -10.10 -12.98
CA LEU A 773 29.02 -10.69 -12.97
C LEU A 773 29.21 -11.79 -14.03
N CYS A 774 28.15 -12.20 -14.72
CA CYS A 774 28.21 -13.25 -15.74
C CYS A 774 28.54 -12.69 -17.13
N GLY A 775 29.82 -12.69 -17.49
CA GLY A 775 30.31 -12.15 -18.77
C GLY A 775 29.76 -12.86 -20.02
N GLN A 776 29.49 -14.16 -19.94
CA GLN A 776 29.09 -14.98 -21.09
C GLN A 776 27.56 -14.92 -21.33
N LEU A 777 27.14 -14.43 -22.50
CA LEU A 777 25.72 -14.28 -22.87
C LEU A 777 24.92 -15.59 -22.74
N SER A 778 25.46 -16.72 -23.22
CA SER A 778 24.78 -18.02 -23.14
C SER A 778 24.52 -18.46 -21.69
N LYS A 779 25.50 -18.27 -20.81
CA LYS A 779 25.39 -18.56 -19.38
C LYS A 779 24.44 -17.59 -18.66
N ARG A 780 24.41 -16.31 -19.05
CA ARG A 780 23.40 -15.36 -18.53
C ARG A 780 21.97 -15.80 -18.83
N VAL A 781 21.70 -16.28 -20.04
CA VAL A 781 20.37 -16.81 -20.40
C VAL A 781 20.02 -18.02 -19.53
N GLN A 782 21.00 -18.89 -19.24
CA GLN A 782 20.82 -20.02 -18.32
C GLN A 782 20.54 -19.54 -16.88
N LEU A 783 21.19 -18.47 -16.42
CA LEU A 783 20.90 -17.85 -15.12
C LEU A 783 19.46 -17.32 -15.04
N LEU A 784 18.99 -16.57 -16.04
CA LEU A 784 17.59 -16.10 -16.04
C LEU A 784 16.61 -17.27 -15.97
N LYS A 785 16.84 -18.31 -16.78
CA LYS A 785 16.06 -19.55 -16.73
C LYS A 785 16.13 -20.24 -15.36
N LYS A 786 17.29 -20.21 -14.70
CA LYS A 786 17.51 -20.81 -13.38
C LYS A 786 16.74 -20.06 -12.31
N PHE A 787 16.81 -18.73 -12.27
CA PHE A 787 16.08 -17.89 -11.32
C PHE A 787 14.57 -17.98 -11.49
N ILE A 788 14.06 -18.00 -12.72
CA ILE A 788 12.61 -18.22 -12.98
C ILE A 788 12.15 -19.56 -12.39
N LYS A 789 12.95 -20.62 -12.52
CA LYS A 789 12.63 -21.92 -11.91
C LYS A 789 12.68 -21.90 -10.38
N ILE A 790 13.66 -21.21 -9.79
CA ILE A 790 13.76 -21.07 -8.33
C ILE A 790 12.54 -20.30 -7.81
N ALA A 791 12.18 -19.19 -8.46
CA ALA A 791 10.97 -18.43 -8.13
C ALA A 791 9.70 -19.28 -8.22
N ALA A 792 9.54 -20.07 -9.29
CA ALA A 792 8.41 -20.98 -9.44
C ALA A 792 8.29 -21.97 -8.26
N HIS A 793 9.39 -22.55 -7.80
CA HIS A 793 9.39 -23.44 -6.62
C HIS A 793 9.20 -22.68 -5.30
N CYS A 794 9.72 -21.46 -5.13
CA CYS A 794 9.40 -20.64 -3.96
C CYS A 794 7.89 -20.38 -3.86
N ARG A 795 7.24 -20.08 -4.99
CA ARG A 795 5.77 -19.93 -5.05
C ARG A 795 5.05 -21.23 -4.71
N GLU A 796 5.52 -22.38 -5.22
CA GLU A 796 4.98 -23.71 -4.91
C GLU A 796 5.07 -24.01 -3.40
N PHE A 797 6.17 -23.62 -2.74
CA PHE A 797 6.33 -23.73 -1.29
C PHE A 797 5.62 -22.64 -0.49
N LYS A 798 4.78 -21.80 -1.14
CA LYS A 798 4.07 -20.67 -0.52
C LYS A 798 5.01 -19.66 0.14
N ASN A 799 6.27 -19.60 -0.29
CA ASN A 799 7.24 -18.56 0.08
C ASN A 799 7.15 -17.40 -0.91
N LEU A 800 6.17 -16.53 -0.69
CA LEU A 800 5.93 -15.37 -1.54
C LEU A 800 7.02 -14.30 -1.34
N ASN A 801 7.65 -14.23 -0.17
CA ASN A 801 8.73 -13.28 0.11
C ASN A 801 9.93 -13.48 -0.82
N SER A 802 10.52 -14.67 -0.85
CA SER A 802 11.65 -14.96 -1.75
C SER A 802 11.24 -15.03 -3.23
N PHE A 803 10.01 -15.46 -3.52
CA PHE A 803 9.46 -15.37 -4.87
C PHE A 803 9.52 -13.93 -5.39
N PHE A 804 8.95 -12.96 -4.67
CA PHE A 804 8.98 -11.56 -5.09
C PHE A 804 10.38 -10.95 -5.06
N ALA A 805 11.24 -11.33 -4.11
CA ALA A 805 12.63 -10.88 -4.09
C ALA A 805 13.36 -11.24 -5.40
N ILE A 806 13.17 -12.47 -5.89
CA ILE A 806 13.78 -12.93 -7.14
C ILE A 806 13.22 -12.15 -8.35
N ILE A 807 11.89 -12.00 -8.44
CA ILE A 807 11.27 -11.27 -9.56
C ILE A 807 11.71 -9.81 -9.57
N MET A 808 11.72 -9.14 -8.42
CA MET A 808 12.22 -7.76 -8.30
C MET A 808 13.71 -7.63 -8.63
N GLY A 809 14.51 -8.67 -8.37
CA GLY A 809 15.90 -8.72 -8.82
C GLY A 809 16.01 -8.77 -10.35
N MET A 810 15.12 -9.52 -11.01
CA MET A 810 15.06 -9.59 -12.47
C MET A 810 14.50 -8.32 -13.13
N SER A 811 13.55 -7.64 -12.48
CA SER A 811 13.02 -6.34 -12.92
C SER A 811 13.98 -5.17 -12.66
N ASN A 812 15.07 -5.38 -11.90
CA ASN A 812 16.05 -4.32 -11.59
C ASN A 812 16.58 -3.69 -12.90
N PRO A 813 16.73 -2.35 -12.98
CA PRO A 813 17.21 -1.68 -14.19
C PRO A 813 18.53 -2.20 -14.76
N ALA A 814 19.42 -2.74 -13.93
CA ALA A 814 20.68 -3.35 -14.37
C ALA A 814 20.46 -4.70 -15.10
N VAL A 815 19.36 -5.40 -14.85
CA VAL A 815 19.02 -6.69 -15.47
C VAL A 815 18.00 -6.53 -16.59
N SER A 816 16.92 -5.77 -16.37
CA SER A 816 15.84 -5.60 -17.35
C SER A 816 16.30 -4.95 -18.65
N ARG A 817 17.35 -4.13 -18.61
CA ARG A 817 17.93 -3.50 -19.80
C ARG A 817 18.72 -4.42 -20.74
N LEU A 818 19.05 -5.65 -20.31
CA LEU A 818 19.91 -6.59 -21.05
C LEU A 818 19.12 -7.24 -22.21
N SER A 819 18.75 -6.44 -23.21
CA SER A 819 17.81 -6.83 -24.26
C SER A 819 18.28 -8.07 -25.04
N GLN A 820 19.58 -8.22 -25.29
CA GLN A 820 20.10 -9.40 -26.01
C GLN A 820 19.97 -10.67 -25.18
N THR A 821 20.10 -10.55 -23.86
CA THR A 821 19.90 -11.67 -22.93
C THR A 821 18.42 -12.07 -22.87
N TRP A 822 17.52 -11.09 -22.76
CA TRP A 822 16.07 -11.35 -22.72
C TRP A 822 15.51 -11.88 -24.04
N GLU A 823 15.97 -11.37 -25.19
CA GLU A 823 15.56 -11.85 -26.52
C GLU A 823 15.83 -13.35 -26.69
N LYS A 824 17.01 -13.82 -26.26
CA LYS A 824 17.44 -15.22 -26.36
C LYS A 824 16.82 -16.15 -25.31
N LEU A 825 16.05 -15.64 -24.35
CA LEU A 825 15.33 -16.47 -23.39
C LEU A 825 14.22 -17.27 -24.11
N PRO A 826 14.09 -18.59 -23.91
CA PRO A 826 13.04 -19.37 -24.56
C PRO A 826 11.65 -18.84 -24.19
N THR A 827 10.73 -18.82 -25.17
CA THR A 827 9.37 -18.26 -25.05
C THR A 827 8.59 -18.82 -23.85
N LYS A 828 8.75 -20.11 -23.54
CA LYS A 828 8.17 -20.73 -22.33
C LYS A 828 8.54 -19.97 -21.04
N PHE A 829 9.80 -19.57 -20.88
CA PHE A 829 10.25 -18.86 -19.67
C PHE A 829 9.90 -17.38 -19.69
N LYS A 830 9.80 -16.75 -20.88
CA LYS A 830 9.24 -15.40 -21.02
C LYS A 830 7.79 -15.35 -20.52
N LYS A 831 6.97 -16.34 -20.91
CA LYS A 831 5.57 -16.46 -20.45
C LYS A 831 5.48 -16.60 -18.92
N PHE A 832 6.26 -17.51 -18.32
CA PHE A 832 6.31 -17.64 -16.86
C PHE A 832 6.74 -16.36 -16.15
N TYR A 833 7.76 -15.67 -16.66
CA TYR A 833 8.21 -14.41 -16.07
C TYR A 833 7.13 -13.32 -16.15
N ALA A 834 6.45 -13.16 -17.29
CA ALA A 834 5.36 -12.21 -17.45
C ALA A 834 4.19 -12.50 -16.49
N GLU A 835 3.81 -13.77 -16.34
CA GLU A 835 2.81 -14.19 -15.33
C GLU A 835 3.25 -13.83 -13.90
N PHE A 836 4.53 -14.03 -13.57
CA PHE A 836 5.07 -13.68 -12.26
C PHE A 836 5.09 -12.17 -12.01
N GLU A 837 5.44 -11.38 -13.03
CA GLU A 837 5.45 -9.92 -12.97
C GLU A 837 4.03 -9.35 -12.78
N SER A 838 3.02 -9.96 -13.39
CA SER A 838 1.62 -9.56 -13.21
C SER A 838 1.11 -9.67 -11.76
N MET A 839 1.70 -10.55 -10.94
CA MET A 839 1.36 -10.64 -9.51
C MET A 839 1.92 -9.47 -8.68
N MET A 840 2.89 -8.72 -9.22
CA MET A 840 3.44 -7.51 -8.60
C MET A 840 2.66 -6.23 -8.94
N ASP A 841 1.61 -6.32 -9.78
CA ASP A 841 0.84 -5.16 -10.21
C ASP A 841 0.35 -4.34 -8.99
N PRO A 842 0.77 -3.07 -8.84
CA PRO A 842 0.37 -2.23 -7.72
C PRO A 842 -1.08 -1.74 -7.81
N SER A 843 -1.73 -1.90 -8.97
CA SER A 843 -3.10 -1.44 -9.22
C SER A 843 -4.07 -1.95 -8.16
N ARG A 844 -5.00 -1.08 -7.75
CA ARG A 844 -6.01 -1.37 -6.72
C ARG A 844 -5.40 -1.96 -5.45
N ASN A 845 -4.32 -1.32 -4.99
CA ASN A 845 -3.56 -1.71 -3.80
C ASN A 845 -3.09 -3.18 -3.83
N HIS A 846 -2.37 -3.56 -4.89
CA HIS A 846 -1.83 -4.92 -5.08
C HIS A 846 -2.91 -6.03 -5.04
N ARG A 847 -4.06 -5.79 -5.70
CA ARG A 847 -5.22 -6.71 -5.67
C ARG A 847 -4.88 -8.14 -6.09
N SER A 848 -4.04 -8.32 -7.11
CA SER A 848 -3.60 -9.65 -7.58
C SER A 848 -2.89 -10.46 -6.48
N TYR A 849 -1.96 -9.84 -5.76
CA TYR A 849 -1.28 -10.44 -4.61
C TYR A 849 -2.27 -10.79 -3.49
N ARG A 850 -3.12 -9.84 -3.09
CA ARG A 850 -4.06 -10.02 -1.97
C ARG A 850 -5.04 -11.16 -2.23
N LEU A 851 -5.57 -11.25 -3.44
CA LEU A 851 -6.46 -12.35 -3.83
C LEU A 851 -5.73 -13.69 -3.92
N THR A 852 -4.45 -13.68 -4.32
CA THR A 852 -3.63 -14.90 -4.28
C THR A 852 -3.45 -15.40 -2.85
N VAL A 853 -3.06 -14.52 -1.91
CA VAL A 853 -2.88 -14.89 -0.50
C VAL A 853 -4.17 -15.41 0.14
N THR A 854 -5.31 -14.80 -0.17
CA THR A 854 -6.62 -15.21 0.38
C THR A 854 -7.01 -16.63 -0.03
N LYS A 855 -6.49 -17.13 -1.16
CA LYS A 855 -6.74 -18.51 -1.64
C LYS A 855 -5.76 -19.54 -1.09
N LEU A 856 -4.72 -19.13 -0.38
CA LEU A 856 -3.69 -20.02 0.16
C LEU A 856 -3.98 -20.34 1.62
N GLU A 857 -3.71 -21.59 2.00
CA GLU A 857 -3.74 -22.01 3.41
C GLU A 857 -2.33 -21.96 4.02
N PRO A 858 -2.18 -21.62 5.32
CA PRO A 858 -0.92 -21.72 6.06
C PRO A 858 -0.26 -23.11 5.92
N PRO A 859 1.08 -23.25 6.04
CA PRO A 859 2.09 -22.21 6.24
C PRO A 859 2.33 -21.35 4.97
N ILE A 860 2.47 -20.03 5.15
CA ILE A 860 2.74 -19.05 4.09
C ILE A 860 3.83 -18.09 4.59
N ILE A 861 4.80 -17.73 3.75
CA ILE A 861 5.68 -16.58 4.00
C ILE A 861 5.18 -15.43 3.12
N PRO A 862 4.52 -14.41 3.71
CA PRO A 862 3.89 -13.35 2.93
C PRO A 862 4.93 -12.38 2.35
N PHE A 863 4.50 -11.49 1.46
CA PHE A 863 5.32 -10.40 0.96
C PHE A 863 5.42 -9.31 2.04
N MET A 864 6.33 -9.51 3.01
CA MET A 864 6.46 -8.65 4.19
C MET A 864 6.62 -7.16 3.90
N PRO A 865 7.38 -6.73 2.88
CA PRO A 865 7.46 -5.32 2.50
C PRO A 865 6.11 -4.64 2.28
N LEU A 866 5.16 -5.35 1.63
CA LEU A 866 3.83 -4.82 1.38
C LEU A 866 2.99 -4.75 2.66
N LEU A 867 3.10 -5.76 3.53
CA LEU A 867 2.41 -5.74 4.83
C LEU A 867 2.91 -4.61 5.73
N LEU A 868 4.22 -4.35 5.77
CA LEU A 868 4.77 -3.21 6.50
C LEU A 868 4.37 -1.88 5.88
N LYS A 869 4.35 -1.79 4.55
CA LYS A 869 3.80 -0.62 3.84
C LYS A 869 2.37 -0.35 4.29
N ASP A 870 1.50 -1.37 4.35
CA ASP A 870 0.12 -1.22 4.84
C ASP A 870 0.08 -0.63 6.25
N MET A 871 0.94 -1.12 7.16
CA MET A 871 1.02 -0.62 8.54
C MET A 871 1.52 0.82 8.60
N THR A 872 2.59 1.16 7.87
CA THR A 872 3.15 2.52 7.80
C THR A 872 2.15 3.51 7.21
N PHE A 873 1.52 3.19 6.09
CA PHE A 873 0.49 4.05 5.48
C PHE A 873 -0.72 4.22 6.40
N THR A 874 -1.14 3.16 7.11
CA THR A 874 -2.19 3.27 8.12
C THR A 874 -1.75 4.18 9.27
N HIS A 875 -0.49 4.08 9.70
CA HIS A 875 0.05 4.88 10.78
C HIS A 875 0.13 6.38 10.44
N GLU A 876 0.66 6.70 9.25
CA GLU A 876 0.84 8.07 8.77
C GLU A 876 -0.49 8.71 8.34
N GLY A 877 -1.38 7.94 7.72
CA GLY A 877 -2.67 8.42 7.23
C GLY A 877 -3.74 8.62 8.31
N ASN A 878 -3.56 8.05 9.51
CA ASN A 878 -4.55 8.12 10.59
C ASN A 878 -3.90 8.65 11.88
N LYS A 879 -4.51 9.65 12.53
CA LYS A 879 -4.01 10.13 13.83
C LYS A 879 -4.19 9.07 14.91
N THR A 880 -3.17 8.90 15.76
CA THR A 880 -3.22 8.02 16.95
C THR A 880 -4.20 8.55 18.00
N PHE A 881 -4.30 9.88 18.13
CA PHE A 881 -5.23 10.55 19.04
C PHE A 881 -6.14 11.52 18.27
N ILE A 882 -7.43 11.51 18.60
CA ILE A 882 -8.47 12.41 18.07
C ILE A 882 -9.15 13.02 19.28
N ASP A 883 -9.14 14.36 19.40
CA ASP A 883 -9.70 15.08 20.55
C ASP A 883 -9.21 14.54 21.91
N ASN A 884 -7.90 14.26 21.99
CA ASN A 884 -7.22 13.62 23.13
C ASN A 884 -7.69 12.20 23.50
N MET A 885 -8.58 11.59 22.71
CA MET A 885 -8.95 10.18 22.83
C MET A 885 -8.10 9.31 21.90
N VAL A 886 -7.80 8.09 22.32
CA VAL A 886 -7.13 7.08 21.49
C VAL A 886 -8.05 6.72 20.33
N ASN A 887 -7.54 6.78 19.10
CA ASN A 887 -8.23 6.26 17.91
C ASN A 887 -8.10 4.73 17.86
N PHE A 888 -9.07 4.02 18.43
CA PHE A 888 -9.04 2.57 18.50
C PHE A 888 -9.41 1.90 17.17
N GLU A 889 -10.09 2.60 16.26
CA GLU A 889 -10.27 2.14 14.88
C GLU A 889 -8.91 1.98 14.17
N LYS A 890 -8.02 2.98 14.28
CA LYS A 890 -6.63 2.88 13.80
C LYS A 890 -5.92 1.66 14.41
N MET A 891 -6.06 1.46 15.73
CA MET A 891 -5.43 0.32 16.42
C MET A 891 -5.89 -1.01 15.85
N ARG A 892 -7.20 -1.17 15.61
CA ARG A 892 -7.79 -2.36 15.01
C ARG A 892 -7.29 -2.62 13.59
N ILE A 893 -7.16 -1.58 12.76
CA ILE A 893 -6.66 -1.73 11.38
C ILE A 893 -5.22 -2.26 11.40
N ILE A 894 -4.36 -1.71 12.26
CA ILE A 894 -2.97 -2.19 12.39
C ILE A 894 -2.93 -3.62 12.95
N ALA A 895 -3.75 -3.92 13.97
CA ALA A 895 -3.86 -5.25 14.55
C ALA A 895 -4.36 -6.31 13.52
N ASN A 896 -5.24 -5.94 12.58
CA ASN A 896 -5.65 -6.82 11.49
C ASN A 896 -4.46 -7.29 10.65
N THR A 897 -3.53 -6.41 10.31
CA THR A 897 -2.33 -6.77 9.53
C THR A 897 -1.43 -7.73 10.30
N ILE A 898 -1.24 -7.50 11.61
CA ILE A 898 -0.48 -8.41 12.46
C ILE A 898 -1.17 -9.78 12.58
N ARG A 899 -2.51 -9.80 12.70
CA ARG A 899 -3.27 -11.05 12.68
C ARG A 899 -3.12 -11.82 11.38
N GLN A 900 -2.98 -11.15 10.24
CA GLN A 900 -2.65 -11.81 8.97
C GLN A 900 -1.27 -12.48 9.05
N VAL A 901 -0.26 -11.80 9.58
CA VAL A 901 1.08 -12.39 9.82
C VAL A 901 0.98 -13.62 10.73
N ARG A 902 0.21 -13.53 11.82
CA ARG A 902 -0.05 -14.66 12.73
C ARG A 902 -0.71 -15.84 12.01
N HIS A 903 -1.70 -15.57 11.17
CA HIS A 903 -2.37 -16.59 10.37
C HIS A 903 -1.41 -17.28 9.40
N CYS A 904 -0.57 -16.51 8.68
CA CYS A 904 0.42 -17.08 7.75
C CYS A 904 1.35 -18.12 8.41
N ARG A 905 1.65 -17.98 9.70
CA ARG A 905 2.51 -18.89 10.48
C ARG A 905 1.76 -19.78 11.48
N SER A 906 0.45 -19.93 11.36
CA SER A 906 -0.35 -20.73 12.31
C SER A 906 -0.12 -22.24 12.18
N GLN A 907 0.50 -22.69 11.10
CA GLN A 907 0.93 -24.07 10.89
C GLN A 907 2.45 -24.12 10.67
N PRO A 908 3.14 -25.17 11.14
CA PRO A 908 4.58 -25.32 10.91
C PRO A 908 4.87 -25.65 9.44
N PHE A 909 6.00 -25.17 8.93
CA PHE A 909 6.52 -25.61 7.64
C PHE A 909 7.16 -27.01 7.78
N ASN A 910 6.62 -28.00 7.05
CA ASN A 910 7.04 -29.40 7.20
C ASN A 910 8.35 -29.68 6.44
N PRO A 911 9.43 -30.13 7.11
CA PRO A 911 10.70 -30.43 6.47
C PRO A 911 10.70 -31.69 5.57
N ASP A 912 9.65 -32.53 5.62
CA ASP A 912 9.60 -33.80 4.87
C ASP A 912 9.11 -33.66 3.42
N ILE A 913 8.85 -32.43 2.96
CA ILE A 913 8.37 -32.15 1.59
C ILE A 913 9.42 -32.51 0.52
N CYS A 914 10.70 -32.60 0.89
CA CYS A 914 11.78 -32.96 -0.02
C CYS A 914 12.65 -34.08 0.56
N GLN A 915 12.87 -35.17 -0.19
CA GLN A 915 13.71 -36.28 0.24
C GLN A 915 15.14 -35.83 0.56
N PRO A 916 15.77 -36.35 1.62
CA PRO A 916 17.15 -36.01 1.99
C PRO A 916 18.13 -36.44 0.90
N ASN A 917 18.67 -35.46 0.16
CA ASN A 917 19.73 -35.64 -0.83
C ASN A 917 21.12 -35.46 -0.19
N LYS A 918 22.14 -36.18 -0.70
CA LYS A 918 23.53 -36.11 -0.19
C LYS A 918 24.16 -34.71 -0.21
N ASN A 919 23.67 -33.79 -1.05
CA ASN A 919 24.21 -32.44 -1.22
C ASN A 919 23.50 -31.36 -0.36
N GLN A 920 22.56 -31.72 0.51
CA GLN A 920 21.76 -30.73 1.26
C GLN A 920 22.59 -29.78 2.12
N ALA A 921 23.68 -30.26 2.74
CA ALA A 921 24.54 -29.43 3.58
C ALA A 921 25.26 -28.34 2.78
N GLU A 922 25.68 -28.66 1.56
CA GLU A 922 26.35 -27.72 0.65
C GLU A 922 25.37 -26.64 0.17
N VAL A 923 24.17 -27.04 -0.26
CA VAL A 923 23.10 -26.11 -0.67
C VAL A 923 22.70 -25.20 0.50
N ARG A 924 22.53 -25.76 1.70
CA ARG A 924 22.24 -25.00 2.92
C ARG A 924 23.35 -23.98 3.22
N GLY A 925 24.61 -24.39 3.10
CA GLY A 925 25.78 -23.53 3.31
C GLY A 925 25.82 -22.35 2.34
N TYR A 926 25.53 -22.60 1.05
CA TYR A 926 25.46 -21.57 0.02
C TYR A 926 24.32 -20.57 0.29
N VAL A 927 23.09 -21.07 0.49
CA VAL A 927 21.88 -20.24 0.65
C VAL A 927 21.94 -19.31 1.87
N ARG A 928 22.58 -19.75 2.97
CA ARG A 928 22.72 -18.96 4.20
C ARG A 928 23.85 -17.94 4.16
N LYS A 929 24.76 -18.03 3.19
CA LYS A 929 25.97 -17.19 3.08
C LYS A 929 26.05 -16.47 1.73
N LEU A 930 24.94 -15.90 1.27
CA LEU A 930 24.91 -15.13 0.03
C LEU A 930 25.76 -13.86 0.17
N CYS A 931 26.79 -13.74 -0.66
CA CYS A 931 27.58 -12.53 -0.85
C CYS A 931 27.02 -11.76 -2.06
N VAL A 932 26.77 -10.47 -1.90
CA VAL A 932 26.10 -9.66 -2.93
C VAL A 932 26.76 -8.30 -3.07
N ILE A 933 26.58 -7.67 -4.23
CA ILE A 933 26.88 -6.25 -4.44
C ILE A 933 25.57 -5.49 -4.16
N ASP A 934 25.58 -4.57 -3.21
CA ASP A 934 24.44 -3.71 -2.87
C ASP A 934 24.59 -2.26 -3.39
N ASN A 935 25.73 -1.94 -4.01
CA ASN A 935 25.94 -0.68 -4.71
C ASN A 935 25.29 -0.70 -6.11
N GLN A 936 24.12 -0.07 -6.24
CA GLN A 936 23.37 -0.02 -7.50
C GLN A 936 24.13 0.68 -8.64
N ARG A 937 24.99 1.66 -8.35
CA ARG A 937 25.82 2.32 -9.37
C ARG A 937 26.84 1.34 -9.95
N ALA A 938 27.49 0.55 -9.10
CA ALA A 938 28.42 -0.50 -9.53
C ALA A 938 27.73 -1.56 -10.41
N LEU A 939 26.56 -2.04 -9.99
CA LEU A 939 25.74 -2.99 -10.77
C LEU A 939 25.33 -2.44 -12.14
N THR A 940 24.94 -1.16 -12.17
CA THR A 940 24.56 -0.47 -13.42
C THR A 940 25.74 -0.35 -14.37
N GLN A 941 26.93 0.00 -13.87
CA GLN A 941 28.16 0.04 -14.66
C GLN A 941 28.55 -1.33 -15.21
N LEU A 942 28.45 -2.39 -14.40
CA LEU A 942 28.66 -3.77 -14.86
C LEU A 942 27.70 -4.14 -15.99
N SER A 943 26.42 -3.80 -15.86
CA SER A 943 25.42 -4.03 -16.91
C SER A 943 25.75 -3.32 -18.22
N TYR A 944 26.20 -2.06 -18.17
CA TYR A 944 26.62 -1.34 -19.38
C TYR A 944 27.86 -1.94 -20.04
N ARG A 945 28.79 -2.51 -19.27
CA ARG A 945 29.95 -3.23 -19.81
C ARG A 945 29.53 -4.54 -20.51
N LEU A 946 28.48 -5.20 -20.04
CA LEU A 946 27.95 -6.42 -20.65
C LEU A 946 27.22 -6.14 -21.98
N GLU A 947 26.36 -5.14 -21.99
CA GLU A 947 25.57 -4.74 -23.17
C GLU A 947 25.52 -3.20 -23.26
N PRO A 948 26.37 -2.54 -24.07
CA PRO A 948 26.35 -1.07 -24.22
C PRO A 948 25.02 -0.53 -24.74
N ARG A 949 24.67 0.74 -24.45
CA ARG A 949 23.48 1.39 -25.05
C ARG A 949 23.66 1.46 -26.57
N ARG A 950 22.64 1.06 -27.33
CA ARG A 950 22.58 1.39 -28.77
C ARG A 950 22.47 2.92 -28.88
N THR A 951 23.46 3.54 -29.51
CA THR A 951 23.46 4.98 -29.85
C THR A 951 22.45 5.30 -30.92
#